data_AF-A0A8W7P3E2-F1
#
_entry.id   AF-A0A8W7P3E2-F1
#
_cell.length_a   1.000
_cell.length_b   1.000
_cell.length_c   1.000
_cell.angle_alpha   90.00
_cell.angle_beta   90.00
_cell.angle_gamma   90.00
#
_symmetry.space_group_name_H-M   'P 1'
#
loop_
_entity.id
_entity.type
_entity.pdbx_description
1 polymer ?
#
loop_
_entity_poly.entity_id
_entity_poly.type
_entity_poly.pdbx_seq_one_letter_code
_entity_poly.pdbx_strand_id
1 'polypeptide(L)'
;MESDVVMKGKMYKIVIQSKMASRSIVWLFAVLLMAAFVQHSGAEFVQLDEYYRMPKIYEYDDYDRCVAQAPLALADDAVYCVARTVIKPDQESSLWRLIETFSNDTKRHFRHDHLDRGFCIERCRQLVQSLDGQTADALYVGKFDIPFPYIINADAFNNVSGDRERYGRLINICQNYALRQQYNLSGYTEIEYCTGPKRTVPMDGLDISFLIITALIALLVISSTWYDHYTSKQLGNEHYKKDLPCRKTMVLTSFSLVRNWYRLVSRSKDQLNEDLKFFQAIRFFTFCLVVVGHCGDLFTASSFANTQDREAEYYSPLGHVLINGSIIVQSFFEMSGFLLSIHFCTTQAKMKRISWIAILVTVGYRYIRLTPAYAFILLLHATWLPKLQDGPLWPRGAEVERNFCRRNWWTNLLYVNNYVNADEPCLQQAWYLACDYQLFTVGLIILVAVTKYKKYVVHIFSVSGVVAILIPALVVYFNHFDGVFVVTLQAERFIYWFDEMYHKIYIPFHTNIGCYIGGVVYGYLYYRVRTSDNKGNRSGFLKFLWYMTVPCGILTLMLSMIFYSYNFEKPSMWIALFFPLHKNAWALFGAIVLYGIIYNYNRFIKSVVNFPLFVPLGRLTYCAYISHVFFLKNFFYGTRDIAYFSHVSMYTKVISVIVASYILGAIVALTLEFPISALQKHLLSKQLEKHSKPEPPRENNNISPPSA
;
A
#
# COMPACT_ATOMS: atom_id res chain seq x y z
N MET A 1 -4.34 -64.24 9.40
CA MET A 1 -3.45 -63.07 9.22
C MET A 1 -3.82 -62.22 8.00
N GLU A 2 -4.34 -62.80 6.90
CA GLU A 2 -4.81 -62.03 5.73
C GLU A 2 -6.14 -61.27 5.95
N SER A 3 -7.05 -61.77 6.77
CA SER A 3 -8.36 -61.13 7.04
C SER A 3 -8.23 -59.78 7.78
N ASP A 4 -7.28 -59.66 8.71
CA ASP A 4 -7.04 -58.43 9.47
C ASP A 4 -6.37 -57.31 8.64
N VAL A 5 -5.58 -57.68 7.62
CA VAL A 5 -4.94 -56.72 6.71
C VAL A 5 -5.97 -56.13 5.74
N VAL A 6 -6.92 -56.94 5.28
CA VAL A 6 -8.03 -56.48 4.41
C VAL A 6 -9.02 -55.59 5.16
N MET A 7 -9.34 -55.91 6.42
CA MET A 7 -10.17 -55.07 7.30
C MET A 7 -9.52 -53.72 7.60
N LYS A 8 -8.23 -53.69 7.95
CA LYS A 8 -7.49 -52.43 8.16
C LYS A 8 -7.40 -51.58 6.89
N GLY A 9 -7.24 -52.21 5.71
CA GLY A 9 -7.25 -51.52 4.42
C GLY A 9 -8.61 -50.90 4.05
N LYS A 10 -9.72 -51.59 4.32
CA LYS A 10 -11.09 -51.06 4.13
C LYS A 10 -11.41 -49.92 5.10
N MET A 11 -11.03 -50.04 6.37
CA MET A 11 -11.23 -48.99 7.37
C MET A 11 -10.41 -47.73 7.05
N TYR A 12 -9.19 -47.90 6.53
CA TYR A 12 -8.35 -46.78 6.07
C TYR A 12 -8.94 -46.06 4.84
N LYS A 13 -9.49 -46.82 3.87
CA LYS A 13 -10.22 -46.25 2.73
C LYS A 13 -11.48 -45.49 3.14
N ILE A 14 -12.26 -46.01 4.09
CA ILE A 14 -13.48 -45.35 4.61
C ILE A 14 -13.13 -44.05 5.35
N VAL A 15 -12.06 -44.04 6.16
CA VAL A 15 -11.59 -42.81 6.82
C VAL A 15 -11.06 -41.78 5.84
N ILE A 16 -10.40 -42.20 4.75
CA ILE A 16 -9.96 -41.31 3.67
C ILE A 16 -11.14 -40.74 2.89
N GLN A 17 -12.14 -41.58 2.54
CA GLN A 17 -13.36 -41.14 1.87
C GLN A 17 -14.21 -40.21 2.75
N SER A 18 -14.34 -40.49 4.03
CA SER A 18 -15.02 -39.61 5.01
C SER A 18 -14.30 -38.25 5.15
N LYS A 19 -12.96 -38.24 5.18
CA LYS A 19 -12.16 -37.00 5.21
C LYS A 19 -12.21 -36.22 3.90
N MET A 20 -12.32 -36.90 2.75
CA MET A 20 -12.56 -36.24 1.46
C MET A 20 -13.99 -35.69 1.38
N ALA A 21 -15.00 -36.45 1.78
CA ALA A 21 -16.40 -36.02 1.81
C ALA A 21 -16.60 -34.81 2.71
N SER A 22 -16.02 -34.80 3.92
CA SER A 22 -16.04 -33.64 4.82
C SER A 22 -15.41 -32.40 4.20
N ARG A 23 -14.31 -32.54 3.43
CA ARG A 23 -13.71 -31.42 2.69
C ARG A 23 -14.62 -30.95 1.55
N SER A 24 -15.20 -31.87 0.78
CA SER A 24 -16.11 -31.55 -0.32
C SER A 24 -17.40 -30.86 0.15
N ILE A 25 -17.96 -31.28 1.29
CA ILE A 25 -19.17 -30.67 1.88
C ILE A 25 -18.90 -29.23 2.33
N VAL A 26 -17.73 -28.96 2.92
CA VAL A 26 -17.32 -27.61 3.31
C VAL A 26 -17.18 -26.68 2.10
N TRP A 27 -16.53 -27.18 1.03
CA TRP A 27 -16.42 -26.43 -0.22
C TRP A 27 -17.78 -26.20 -0.88
N LEU A 28 -18.66 -27.21 -0.90
CA LEU A 28 -20.03 -27.08 -1.39
C LEU A 28 -20.83 -26.04 -0.60
N PHE A 29 -20.78 -26.06 0.73
CA PHE A 29 -21.49 -25.09 1.56
C PHE A 29 -20.96 -23.67 1.38
N ALA A 30 -19.64 -23.50 1.29
CA ALA A 30 -19.00 -22.22 0.98
C ALA A 30 -19.42 -21.69 -0.40
N VAL A 31 -19.43 -22.55 -1.42
CA VAL A 31 -19.85 -22.20 -2.77
C VAL A 31 -21.34 -21.84 -2.81
N LEU A 32 -22.19 -22.57 -2.09
CA LEU A 32 -23.63 -22.28 -1.99
C LEU A 32 -23.90 -20.95 -1.28
N LEU A 33 -23.16 -20.64 -0.20
CA LEU A 33 -23.25 -19.35 0.47
C LEU A 33 -22.81 -18.19 -0.43
N MET A 34 -21.70 -18.36 -1.15
CA MET A 34 -21.23 -17.35 -2.12
C MET A 34 -22.23 -17.19 -3.28
N ALA A 35 -22.80 -18.28 -3.80
CA ALA A 35 -23.80 -18.24 -4.85
C ALA A 35 -25.11 -17.56 -4.38
N ALA A 36 -25.56 -17.83 -3.16
CA ALA A 36 -26.73 -17.19 -2.57
C ALA A 36 -26.51 -15.68 -2.37
N PHE A 37 -25.31 -15.25 -1.98
CA PHE A 37 -24.97 -13.83 -1.87
C PHE A 37 -24.97 -13.13 -3.24
N VAL A 38 -24.44 -13.79 -4.28
CA VAL A 38 -24.44 -13.25 -5.65
C VAL A 38 -25.86 -13.07 -6.20
N GLN A 39 -26.76 -14.03 -5.97
CA GLN A 39 -28.14 -13.96 -6.44
C GLN A 39 -29.01 -12.86 -5.79
N HIS A 40 -28.58 -12.30 -4.65
CA HIS A 40 -29.36 -11.29 -3.92
C HIS A 40 -28.91 -9.84 -4.18
N SER A 41 -28.02 -9.61 -5.14
CA SER A 41 -27.57 -8.27 -5.53
C SER A 41 -28.57 -7.60 -6.50
N GLY A 42 -29.58 -6.92 -5.94
CA GLY A 42 -30.74 -6.42 -6.68
C GLY A 42 -30.64 -5.03 -7.32
N ALA A 43 -29.44 -4.55 -7.69
CA ALA A 43 -29.30 -3.27 -8.39
C ALA A 43 -28.71 -3.51 -9.79
N GLU A 44 -29.46 -3.16 -10.83
CA GLU A 44 -28.98 -3.18 -12.21
C GLU A 44 -28.29 -1.86 -12.56
N PHE A 45 -27.21 -1.96 -13.35
CA PHE A 45 -26.55 -0.79 -13.93
C PHE A 45 -27.44 -0.17 -15.02
N VAL A 46 -27.26 1.13 -15.30
CA VAL A 46 -28.04 1.84 -16.32
C VAL A 46 -27.87 1.20 -17.71
N GLN A 47 -28.87 1.34 -18.57
CA GLN A 47 -28.74 0.90 -19.97
C GLN A 47 -27.64 1.71 -20.68
N LEU A 48 -26.84 1.01 -21.49
CA LEU A 48 -25.64 1.60 -22.11
C LEU A 48 -25.98 2.70 -23.12
N ASP A 49 -27.12 2.62 -23.79
CA ASP A 49 -27.59 3.65 -24.71
C ASP A 49 -27.88 4.98 -23.99
N GLU A 50 -28.51 4.92 -22.81
CA GLU A 50 -28.70 6.10 -21.96
C GLU A 50 -27.36 6.63 -21.46
N TYR A 51 -26.47 5.75 -21.02
CA TYR A 51 -25.13 6.12 -20.56
C TYR A 51 -24.35 6.91 -21.61
N TYR A 52 -24.33 6.45 -22.86
CA TYR A 52 -23.59 7.10 -23.95
C TYR A 52 -24.19 8.43 -24.42
N ARG A 53 -25.35 8.84 -23.93
CA ARG A 53 -25.87 10.21 -24.13
C ARG A 53 -25.09 11.24 -23.33
N MET A 54 -24.52 10.85 -22.19
CA MET A 54 -23.71 11.75 -21.36
C MET A 54 -22.35 12.04 -22.02
N PRO A 55 -21.78 13.25 -21.81
CA PRO A 55 -20.44 13.54 -22.30
C PRO A 55 -19.40 12.58 -21.73
N LYS A 56 -18.42 12.19 -22.56
CA LYS A 56 -17.29 11.40 -22.08
C LYS A 56 -16.55 12.15 -20.98
N ILE A 57 -16.28 11.46 -19.87
CA ILE A 57 -15.52 12.03 -18.75
C ILE A 57 -14.13 12.45 -19.22
N TYR A 58 -13.42 11.59 -19.95
CA TYR A 58 -12.07 11.87 -20.45
C TYR A 58 -12.07 12.03 -21.97
N GLU A 59 -11.55 13.15 -22.47
CA GLU A 59 -11.43 13.43 -23.91
C GLU A 59 -10.24 14.34 -24.20
N TYR A 60 -9.23 13.81 -24.90
CA TYR A 60 -7.91 14.43 -25.02
C TYR A 60 -7.56 14.57 -26.50
N ASP A 61 -7.04 15.75 -26.87
CA ASP A 61 -6.38 15.94 -28.17
C ASP A 61 -5.14 15.06 -28.29
N ASP A 62 -4.76 14.73 -29.52
CA ASP A 62 -3.54 13.99 -29.83
C ASP A 62 -2.30 14.79 -29.39
N TYR A 63 -1.67 14.30 -28.31
CA TYR A 63 -0.52 14.94 -27.68
C TYR A 63 0.69 14.98 -28.61
N ASP A 64 1.01 13.85 -29.25
CA ASP A 64 2.19 13.73 -30.10
C ASP A 64 2.06 14.61 -31.33
N ARG A 65 0.86 14.66 -31.94
CA ARG A 65 0.58 15.57 -33.05
C ARG A 65 0.69 17.03 -32.63
N CYS A 66 0.21 17.38 -31.44
CA CYS A 66 0.31 18.74 -30.93
C CYS A 66 1.77 19.18 -30.72
N VAL A 67 2.57 18.34 -30.07
CA VAL A 67 3.98 18.64 -29.80
C VAL A 67 4.83 18.60 -31.07
N ALA A 68 4.53 17.71 -32.02
CA ALA A 68 5.24 17.63 -33.30
C ALA A 68 5.07 18.87 -34.19
N GLN A 69 4.02 19.68 -33.98
CA GLN A 69 3.79 20.93 -34.70
C GLN A 69 4.66 22.10 -34.20
N ALA A 70 5.42 21.91 -33.11
CA ALA A 70 6.32 22.91 -32.54
C ALA A 70 7.35 23.57 -33.49
N PRO A 71 7.85 22.91 -34.56
CA PRO A 71 8.76 23.55 -35.51
C PRO A 71 8.07 24.49 -36.52
N LEU A 72 6.75 24.39 -36.69
CA LEU A 72 5.96 25.12 -37.70
C LEU A 72 5.22 26.35 -37.13
N ALA A 73 4.93 26.33 -35.82
CA ALA A 73 4.47 27.49 -35.07
C ALA A 73 5.67 28.18 -34.39
N LEU A 74 5.55 29.45 -33.99
CA LEU A 74 6.48 30.02 -33.01
C LEU A 74 6.50 29.06 -31.82
N ALA A 75 7.66 28.52 -31.45
CA ALA A 75 7.79 27.40 -30.51
C ALA A 75 7.24 27.67 -29.08
N ASP A 76 6.68 28.85 -28.82
CA ASP A 76 5.92 29.21 -27.62
C ASP A 76 4.42 28.83 -27.71
N ASP A 77 3.96 28.35 -28.87
CA ASP A 77 2.56 28.03 -29.16
C ASP A 77 2.23 26.52 -29.21
N ALA A 78 3.24 25.65 -29.26
CA ALA A 78 3.06 24.20 -29.13
C ALA A 78 2.90 23.79 -27.66
N VAL A 79 1.82 24.29 -27.06
CA VAL A 79 1.44 24.04 -25.67
C VAL A 79 0.28 23.07 -25.64
N TYR A 80 0.37 22.06 -24.80
CA TYR A 80 -0.70 21.12 -24.50
C TYR A 80 -1.18 21.35 -23.07
N CYS A 81 -2.47 21.64 -22.89
CA CYS A 81 -3.05 21.93 -21.58
C CYS A 81 -4.04 20.86 -21.18
N VAL A 82 -3.94 20.38 -19.94
CA VAL A 82 -4.96 19.56 -19.31
C VAL A 82 -5.82 20.46 -18.43
N ALA A 83 -7.13 20.34 -18.58
CA ALA A 83 -8.11 21.22 -17.94
C ALA A 83 -9.32 20.43 -17.44
N ARG A 84 -9.95 20.98 -16.40
CA ARG A 84 -11.17 20.45 -15.79
C ARG A 84 -12.35 21.27 -16.28
N THR A 85 -13.40 20.61 -16.75
CA THR A 85 -14.65 21.27 -17.15
C THR A 85 -15.77 20.83 -16.25
N VAL A 86 -16.45 21.78 -15.61
CA VAL A 86 -17.65 21.53 -14.81
C VAL A 86 -18.86 22.02 -15.60
N ILE A 87 -19.78 21.11 -15.90
CA ILE A 87 -21.00 21.42 -16.64
C ILE A 87 -21.88 22.36 -15.80
N LYS A 88 -22.36 23.43 -16.41
CA LYS A 88 -23.27 24.37 -15.76
C LYS A 88 -24.66 23.72 -15.62
N PRO A 89 -25.27 23.75 -14.42
CA PRO A 89 -26.62 23.22 -14.24
C PRO A 89 -27.65 23.85 -15.16
N ASP A 90 -28.50 23.02 -15.77
CA ASP A 90 -29.57 23.44 -16.68
C ASP A 90 -30.79 22.50 -16.53
N GLN A 91 -31.76 22.91 -15.71
CA GLN A 91 -32.93 22.08 -15.40
C GLN A 91 -33.89 21.90 -16.59
N GLU A 92 -33.79 22.74 -17.63
CA GLU A 92 -34.59 22.58 -18.84
C GLU A 92 -34.06 21.43 -19.71
N SER A 93 -32.74 21.20 -19.67
CA SER A 93 -32.09 20.11 -20.39
C SER A 93 -32.45 18.74 -19.81
N SER A 94 -33.00 17.86 -20.65
CA SER A 94 -33.23 16.45 -20.28
C SER A 94 -31.93 15.69 -20.06
N LEU A 95 -30.86 16.10 -20.75
CA LEU A 95 -29.53 15.51 -20.59
C LEU A 95 -28.88 15.92 -19.27
N TRP A 96 -29.02 17.17 -18.84
CA TRP A 96 -28.56 17.60 -17.52
C TRP A 96 -29.24 16.80 -16.40
N ARG A 97 -30.57 16.63 -16.46
CA ARG A 97 -31.31 15.83 -15.47
C ARG A 97 -30.84 14.37 -15.42
N LEU A 98 -30.45 13.79 -16.56
CA LEU A 98 -29.81 12.46 -16.60
C LEU A 98 -28.46 12.47 -15.89
N ILE A 99 -27.59 13.44 -16.21
CA ILE A 99 -26.27 13.59 -15.58
C ILE A 99 -26.41 13.77 -14.07
N GLU A 100 -27.31 14.64 -13.62
CA GLU A 100 -27.59 14.93 -12.22
C GLU A 100 -28.11 13.69 -11.49
N THR A 101 -29.09 12.98 -12.06
CA THR A 101 -29.67 11.78 -11.45
C THR A 101 -28.66 10.65 -11.37
N PHE A 102 -27.87 10.44 -12.42
CA PHE A 102 -26.86 9.38 -12.45
C PHE A 102 -25.70 9.67 -11.50
N SER A 103 -25.21 10.92 -11.48
CA SER A 103 -24.09 11.34 -10.62
C SER A 103 -24.47 11.50 -9.14
N ASN A 104 -25.77 11.45 -8.81
CA ASN A 104 -26.25 11.52 -7.42
C ASN A 104 -25.81 10.30 -6.60
N ASP A 105 -25.52 9.16 -7.25
CA ASP A 105 -24.88 8.03 -6.58
C ASP A 105 -23.36 8.25 -6.45
N THR A 106 -22.99 8.97 -5.39
CA THR A 106 -21.59 9.32 -5.12
C THR A 106 -20.73 8.12 -4.70
N LYS A 107 -21.31 6.96 -4.40
CA LYS A 107 -20.58 5.78 -3.93
C LYS A 107 -20.15 4.88 -5.08
N ARG A 108 -20.94 4.80 -6.15
CA ARG A 108 -20.73 3.86 -7.26
C ARG A 108 -20.40 4.53 -8.59
N HIS A 109 -20.72 5.81 -8.76
CA HIS A 109 -20.54 6.51 -10.03
C HIS A 109 -19.50 7.62 -9.96
N PHE A 110 -18.92 7.92 -11.12
CA PHE A 110 -18.22 9.18 -11.33
C PHE A 110 -19.22 10.33 -11.35
N ARG A 111 -18.69 11.54 -11.13
CA ARG A 111 -19.40 12.77 -11.45
C ARG A 111 -19.34 13.03 -12.96
N HIS A 112 -20.45 12.80 -13.66
CA HIS A 112 -20.57 13.03 -15.11
C HIS A 112 -20.73 14.51 -15.47
N ASP A 113 -20.93 15.38 -14.48
CA ASP A 113 -20.83 16.83 -14.60
C ASP A 113 -19.39 17.35 -14.49
N HIS A 114 -18.42 16.49 -14.16
CA HIS A 114 -17.01 16.86 -13.98
C HIS A 114 -16.08 16.13 -14.97
N LEU A 115 -15.79 16.84 -16.04
CA LEU A 115 -15.08 16.37 -17.23
C LEU A 115 -13.59 16.74 -17.21
N ASP A 116 -12.78 15.91 -17.85
CA ASP A 116 -11.34 16.06 -18.03
C ASP A 116 -11.01 16.21 -19.52
N ARG A 117 -10.27 17.27 -19.86
CA ARG A 117 -10.00 17.67 -21.23
C ARG A 117 -8.53 17.94 -21.47
N GLY A 118 -8.00 17.35 -22.54
CA GLY A 118 -6.67 17.65 -23.06
C GLY A 118 -6.77 18.51 -24.32
N PHE A 119 -6.17 19.71 -24.32
CA PHE A 119 -6.25 20.66 -25.41
C PHE A 119 -4.89 20.90 -26.05
N CYS A 120 -4.84 20.80 -27.38
CA CYS A 120 -3.80 21.43 -28.16
C CYS A 120 -4.15 22.90 -28.37
N ILE A 121 -3.36 23.81 -27.77
CA ILE A 121 -3.68 25.24 -27.76
C ILE A 121 -3.80 25.82 -29.16
N GLU A 122 -2.95 25.40 -30.10
CA GLU A 122 -2.97 25.91 -31.46
C GLU A 122 -4.25 25.52 -32.22
N ARG A 123 -4.70 24.27 -32.10
CA ARG A 123 -5.99 23.82 -32.67
C ARG A 123 -7.14 24.67 -32.15
N CYS A 124 -7.13 24.90 -30.84
CA CYS A 124 -8.16 25.64 -30.14
C CYS A 124 -8.15 27.13 -30.55
N ARG A 125 -6.96 27.70 -30.75
CA ARG A 125 -6.76 29.06 -31.27
C ARG A 125 -7.34 29.23 -32.68
N GLN A 126 -7.01 28.31 -33.59
CA GLN A 126 -7.52 28.34 -34.97
C GLN A 126 -9.06 28.29 -35.01
N LEU A 127 -9.67 27.46 -34.15
CA LEU A 127 -11.12 27.39 -34.02
C LEU A 127 -11.69 28.74 -33.54
N VAL A 128 -11.18 29.30 -32.44
CA VAL A 128 -11.72 30.54 -31.88
C VAL A 128 -11.50 31.74 -32.81
N GLN A 129 -10.40 31.78 -33.55
CA GLN A 129 -10.14 32.80 -34.57
C GLN A 129 -11.08 32.70 -35.78
N SER A 130 -11.64 31.51 -36.05
CA SER A 130 -12.64 31.32 -37.11
C SER A 130 -14.05 31.79 -36.73
N LEU A 131 -14.30 32.05 -35.45
CA LEU A 131 -15.59 32.52 -34.95
C LEU A 131 -15.65 34.06 -34.98
N ASP A 132 -16.84 34.61 -35.19
CA ASP A 132 -17.07 36.03 -34.96
C ASP A 132 -17.02 36.37 -33.45
N GLY A 133 -16.72 37.63 -33.13
CA GLY A 133 -16.54 38.07 -31.75
C GLY A 133 -17.76 37.86 -30.85
N GLN A 134 -18.98 38.05 -31.38
CA GLN A 134 -20.21 37.89 -30.61
C GLN A 134 -20.46 36.41 -30.27
N THR A 135 -20.27 35.51 -31.23
CA THR A 135 -20.36 34.07 -31.01
C THR A 135 -19.31 33.60 -30.00
N ALA A 136 -18.06 34.08 -30.13
CA ALA A 136 -16.99 33.74 -29.19
C ALA A 136 -17.31 34.20 -27.76
N ASP A 137 -17.85 35.41 -27.58
CA ASP A 137 -18.26 35.92 -26.27
C ASP A 137 -19.48 35.16 -25.70
N ALA A 138 -20.44 34.77 -26.55
CA ALA A 138 -21.61 34.00 -26.14
C ALA A 138 -21.29 32.56 -25.69
N LEU A 139 -20.14 32.03 -26.11
CA LEU A 139 -19.63 30.71 -25.71
C LEU A 139 -18.80 30.77 -24.42
N TYR A 140 -18.34 31.95 -24.01
CA TYR A 140 -17.58 32.07 -22.78
C TYR A 140 -18.48 31.88 -21.55
N VAL A 141 -18.09 30.96 -20.67
CA VAL A 141 -18.77 30.72 -19.40
C VAL A 141 -17.85 31.11 -18.26
N GLY A 142 -18.25 32.13 -17.50
CA GLY A 142 -17.56 32.57 -16.29
C GLY A 142 -17.66 31.53 -15.17
N LYS A 143 -16.73 31.61 -14.20
CA LYS A 143 -16.72 30.75 -13.03
C LYS A 143 -18.01 30.95 -12.22
N PHE A 144 -18.69 29.85 -11.92
CA PHE A 144 -19.86 29.82 -11.02
C PHE A 144 -19.51 29.08 -9.73
N ASP A 145 -20.46 29.03 -8.79
CA ASP A 145 -20.27 28.33 -7.51
C ASP A 145 -20.24 26.82 -7.70
N ILE A 146 -19.11 26.19 -7.38
CA ILE A 146 -18.88 24.74 -7.55
C ILE A 146 -18.67 24.15 -6.14
N PRO A 147 -19.64 23.41 -5.59
CA PRO A 147 -19.66 23.02 -4.17
C PRO A 147 -18.78 21.80 -3.85
N PHE A 148 -17.84 21.44 -4.72
CA PHE A 148 -16.98 20.26 -4.56
C PHE A 148 -15.57 20.50 -5.13
N PRO A 149 -14.55 19.79 -4.62
CA PRO A 149 -13.21 19.86 -5.18
C PRO A 149 -13.18 19.25 -6.60
N TYR A 150 -12.89 20.08 -7.60
CA TYR A 150 -12.86 19.69 -9.01
C TYR A 150 -11.46 19.79 -9.65
N ILE A 151 -10.50 20.44 -9.01
CA ILE A 151 -9.17 20.67 -9.58
C ILE A 151 -8.10 20.61 -8.49
N ILE A 152 -6.92 20.09 -8.83
CA ILE A 152 -5.77 20.11 -7.93
C ILE A 152 -5.29 21.56 -7.73
N ASN A 153 -4.82 21.90 -6.53
CA ASN A 153 -4.30 23.23 -6.24
C ASN A 153 -3.16 23.61 -7.20
N ALA A 154 -3.18 24.84 -7.72
CA ALA A 154 -2.18 25.37 -8.64
C ALA A 154 -0.75 25.29 -8.10
N ASP A 155 -0.56 25.43 -6.77
CA ASP A 155 0.75 25.37 -6.11
C ASP A 155 1.42 23.98 -6.23
N ALA A 156 0.65 22.94 -6.55
CA ALA A 156 1.15 21.59 -6.81
C ALA A 156 1.94 21.49 -8.12
N PHE A 157 1.76 22.45 -9.04
CA PHE A 157 2.40 22.51 -10.35
C PHE A 157 3.20 23.80 -10.52
N ASN A 158 4.07 23.84 -11.53
CA ASN A 158 4.84 25.03 -11.87
C ASN A 158 4.09 25.89 -12.91
N ASN A 159 4.05 27.20 -12.68
CA ASN A 159 3.62 28.22 -13.66
C ASN A 159 2.14 28.14 -14.16
N VAL A 160 1.23 27.58 -13.35
CA VAL A 160 -0.19 27.46 -13.73
C VAL A 160 -0.91 28.81 -13.85
N SER A 161 -0.58 29.79 -13.01
CA SER A 161 -1.21 31.11 -13.02
C SER A 161 -1.01 31.83 -14.36
N GLY A 162 0.21 31.82 -14.90
CA GLY A 162 0.52 32.39 -16.21
C GLY A 162 -0.19 31.67 -17.36
N ASP A 163 -0.34 30.35 -17.27
CA ASP A 163 -1.09 29.56 -18.26
C ASP A 163 -2.59 29.89 -18.26
N ARG A 164 -3.18 30.05 -17.07
CA ARG A 164 -4.59 30.44 -16.91
C ARG A 164 -4.87 31.81 -17.49
N GLU A 165 -3.99 32.78 -17.26
CA GLU A 165 -4.11 34.12 -17.83
C GLU A 165 -4.03 34.11 -19.36
N ARG A 166 -3.09 33.35 -19.92
CA ARG A 166 -2.81 33.35 -21.35
C ARG A 166 -3.81 32.52 -22.17
N TYR A 167 -4.20 31.35 -21.67
CA TYR A 167 -4.96 30.36 -22.43
C TYR A 167 -6.34 30.04 -21.86
N GLY A 168 -6.66 30.47 -20.62
CA GLY A 168 -7.90 30.10 -19.94
C GLY A 168 -9.17 30.50 -20.69
N ARG A 169 -9.25 31.74 -21.19
CA ARG A 169 -10.40 32.20 -21.99
C ARG A 169 -10.53 31.42 -23.30
N LEU A 170 -9.41 31.12 -23.95
CA LEU A 170 -9.37 30.40 -25.22
C LEU A 170 -9.96 29.00 -25.09
N ILE A 171 -9.47 28.21 -24.14
CA ILE A 171 -9.94 26.82 -23.97
C ILE A 171 -11.39 26.75 -23.47
N ASN A 172 -11.84 27.75 -22.71
CA ASN A 172 -13.20 27.82 -22.21
C ASN A 172 -14.20 27.98 -23.38
N ILE A 173 -13.94 28.90 -24.31
CA ILE A 173 -14.78 29.11 -25.50
C ILE A 173 -14.79 27.87 -26.39
N CYS A 174 -13.60 27.34 -26.65
CA CYS A 174 -13.36 26.17 -27.49
C CYS A 174 -14.06 24.90 -26.96
N GLN A 175 -14.02 24.68 -25.64
CA GLN A 175 -14.75 23.57 -25.00
C GLN A 175 -16.26 23.78 -25.06
N ASN A 176 -16.75 25.01 -24.83
CA ASN A 176 -18.17 25.32 -24.90
C ASN A 176 -18.71 25.21 -26.33
N TYR A 177 -17.90 25.50 -27.35
CA TYR A 177 -18.26 25.24 -28.75
C TYR A 177 -18.58 23.76 -28.96
N ALA A 178 -17.71 22.86 -28.49
CA ALA A 178 -17.91 21.41 -28.60
C ALA A 178 -19.12 20.92 -27.77
N LEU A 179 -19.23 21.36 -26.51
CA LEU A 179 -20.35 20.98 -25.63
C LEU A 179 -21.70 21.42 -26.19
N ARG A 180 -21.77 22.63 -26.74
CA ARG A 180 -23.01 23.18 -27.27
C ARG A 180 -23.43 22.51 -28.58
N GLN A 181 -22.49 22.20 -29.47
CA GLN A 181 -22.80 21.51 -30.71
C GLN A 181 -23.22 20.05 -30.50
N GLN A 182 -22.53 19.33 -29.61
CA GLN A 182 -22.77 17.90 -29.46
C GLN A 182 -23.87 17.57 -28.44
N TYR A 183 -23.99 18.36 -27.38
CA TYR A 183 -24.84 18.04 -26.23
C TYR A 183 -25.85 19.15 -25.89
N ASN A 184 -25.75 20.32 -26.54
CA ASN A 184 -26.49 21.53 -26.17
C ASN A 184 -26.31 21.89 -24.68
N LEU A 185 -25.11 21.68 -24.14
CA LEU A 185 -24.73 22.01 -22.77
C LEU A 185 -23.68 23.14 -22.77
N SER A 186 -23.47 23.75 -21.61
CA SER A 186 -22.41 24.73 -21.36
C SER A 186 -21.70 24.41 -20.04
N GLY A 187 -20.46 24.86 -19.88
CA GLY A 187 -19.67 24.55 -18.69
C GLY A 187 -18.49 25.48 -18.48
N TYR A 188 -18.01 25.56 -17.25
CA TYR A 188 -16.82 26.33 -16.91
C TYR A 188 -15.57 25.43 -17.01
N THR A 189 -14.60 25.85 -17.82
CA THR A 189 -13.32 25.13 -18.01
C THR A 189 -12.16 25.88 -17.36
N GLU A 190 -11.35 25.18 -16.57
CA GLU A 190 -10.17 25.72 -15.89
C GLU A 190 -8.93 24.84 -16.10
N ILE A 191 -7.80 25.47 -16.41
CA ILE A 191 -6.51 24.79 -16.64
C ILE A 191 -5.99 24.21 -15.32
N GLU A 192 -5.67 22.92 -15.32
CA GLU A 192 -4.96 22.26 -14.23
C GLU A 192 -3.45 22.43 -14.38
N TYR A 193 -2.92 22.14 -15.57
CA TYR A 193 -1.53 22.38 -15.94
C TYR A 193 -1.35 22.38 -17.46
N CYS A 194 -0.22 22.93 -17.93
CA CYS A 194 0.18 22.82 -19.33
C CYS A 194 1.63 22.36 -19.49
N THR A 195 1.89 21.59 -20.53
CA THR A 195 3.20 21.06 -20.91
C THR A 195 3.54 21.48 -22.34
N GLY A 196 4.83 21.40 -22.70
CA GLY A 196 5.32 21.71 -24.04
C GLY A 196 6.82 21.44 -24.17
N PRO A 197 7.36 21.37 -25.40
CA PRO A 197 8.73 20.91 -25.65
C PRO A 197 9.82 21.79 -25.03
N LYS A 198 9.56 23.08 -24.77
CA LYS A 198 10.49 23.97 -24.06
C LYS A 198 10.41 23.88 -22.52
N ARG A 199 9.38 23.23 -21.96
CA ARG A 199 9.13 23.18 -20.52
C ARG A 199 9.85 21.98 -19.90
N THR A 200 11.18 22.00 -19.95
CA THR A 200 12.01 21.02 -19.25
C THR A 200 12.25 21.48 -17.81
N VAL A 201 12.23 20.54 -16.86
CA VAL A 201 12.54 20.85 -15.45
C VAL A 201 14.05 21.03 -15.32
N PRO A 202 14.57 22.25 -15.03
CA PRO A 202 16.00 22.47 -14.91
C PRO A 202 16.58 21.63 -13.76
N MET A 203 17.86 21.29 -13.88
CA MET A 203 18.58 20.61 -12.79
C MET A 203 18.95 21.62 -11.71
N ASP A 204 18.59 21.30 -10.46
CA ASP A 204 18.95 22.10 -9.29
C ASP A 204 19.92 21.35 -8.36
N GLY A 205 20.28 22.00 -7.25
CA GLY A 205 21.25 21.45 -6.28
C GLY A 205 20.81 20.12 -5.66
N LEU A 206 19.50 19.86 -5.50
CA LEU A 206 19.01 18.57 -4.99
C LEU A 206 19.19 17.47 -6.04
N ASP A 207 18.95 17.78 -7.31
CA ASP A 207 19.17 16.86 -8.43
C ASP A 207 20.65 16.42 -8.52
N ILE A 208 21.57 17.38 -8.37
CA ILE A 208 23.02 17.12 -8.34
C ILE A 208 23.39 16.31 -7.09
N SER A 209 22.82 16.65 -5.93
CA SER A 209 23.06 15.92 -4.68
C SER A 209 22.66 14.45 -4.77
N PHE A 210 21.53 14.14 -5.43
CA PHE A 210 21.13 12.75 -5.67
C PHE A 210 22.17 11.98 -6.49
N LEU A 211 22.71 12.58 -7.56
CA LEU A 211 23.77 11.94 -8.36
C LEU A 211 25.04 11.71 -7.56
N ILE A 212 25.47 12.70 -6.76
CA ILE A 212 26.65 12.59 -5.90
C ILE A 212 26.46 11.46 -4.88
N ILE A 213 25.32 11.43 -4.18
CA ILE A 213 25.00 10.38 -3.19
C ILE A 213 25.01 9.00 -3.86
N THR A 214 24.38 8.87 -5.03
CA THR A 214 24.35 7.62 -5.79
C THR A 214 25.75 7.16 -6.20
N ALA A 215 26.58 8.09 -6.70
CA ALA A 215 27.97 7.80 -7.07
C ALA A 215 28.83 7.40 -5.85
N LEU A 216 28.64 8.05 -4.69
CA LEU A 216 29.32 7.69 -3.45
C LEU A 216 28.93 6.30 -2.96
N ILE A 217 27.64 5.95 -3.00
CA ILE A 217 27.17 4.60 -2.65
C ILE A 217 27.80 3.57 -3.59
N ALA A 218 27.81 3.85 -4.90
CA ALA A 218 28.43 2.96 -5.88
C ALA A 218 29.94 2.78 -5.61
N LEU A 219 30.66 3.86 -5.34
CA LEU A 219 32.08 3.83 -4.98
C LEU A 219 32.32 3.00 -3.70
N LEU A 220 31.49 3.19 -2.67
CA LEU A 220 31.57 2.44 -1.41
C LEU A 220 31.33 0.94 -1.63
N VAL A 221 30.33 0.58 -2.44
CA VAL A 221 30.03 -0.82 -2.77
C VAL A 221 31.16 -1.45 -3.58
N ILE A 222 31.68 -0.76 -4.60
CA ILE A 222 32.77 -1.24 -5.44
C ILE A 222 34.04 -1.43 -4.60
N SER A 223 34.44 -0.42 -3.83
CA SER A 223 35.65 -0.47 -2.99
C SER A 223 35.55 -1.54 -1.88
N SER A 224 34.40 -1.66 -1.21
CA SER A 224 34.16 -2.69 -0.20
C SER A 224 34.18 -4.10 -0.79
N THR A 225 33.58 -4.28 -1.98
CA THR A 225 33.59 -5.57 -2.69
C THR A 225 34.98 -5.95 -3.16
N TRP A 226 35.75 -5.00 -3.70
CA TRP A 226 37.13 -5.22 -4.11
C TRP A 226 38.03 -5.58 -2.93
N TYR A 227 37.91 -4.86 -1.80
CA TYR A 227 38.64 -5.16 -0.58
C TYR A 227 38.31 -6.55 -0.02
N ASP A 228 37.03 -6.91 0.04
CA ASP A 228 36.59 -8.23 0.51
C ASP A 228 37.10 -9.36 -0.38
N HIS A 229 37.07 -9.16 -1.71
CA HIS A 229 37.64 -10.10 -2.68
C HIS A 229 39.16 -10.27 -2.49
N TYR A 230 39.90 -9.18 -2.29
CA TYR A 230 41.34 -9.23 -2.03
C TYR A 230 41.67 -10.03 -0.75
N THR A 231 40.81 -9.95 0.28
CA THR A 231 40.98 -10.72 1.53
C THR A 231 40.56 -12.20 1.42
N SER A 232 39.93 -12.62 0.32
CA SER A 232 39.37 -13.98 0.13
C SER A 232 40.41 -15.08 -0.14
N LYS A 233 41.72 -14.77 -0.06
CA LYS A 233 42.84 -15.56 -0.63
C LYS A 233 43.04 -17.00 -0.12
N GLN A 234 42.24 -17.52 0.82
CA GLN A 234 42.38 -18.90 1.34
C GLN A 234 41.08 -19.73 1.46
N LEU A 235 39.88 -19.15 1.35
CA LEU A 235 38.62 -19.83 1.71
C LEU A 235 37.56 -19.91 0.58
N GLY A 236 37.89 -19.44 -0.64
CA GLY A 236 36.97 -19.46 -1.78
C GLY A 236 35.58 -18.90 -1.44
N ASN A 237 34.51 -19.58 -1.87
CA ASN A 237 33.12 -19.14 -1.64
C ASN A 237 32.68 -19.20 -0.16
N GLU A 238 33.37 -19.95 0.70
CA GLU A 238 33.04 -20.03 2.14
C GLU A 238 33.44 -18.76 2.90
N HIS A 239 34.38 -17.97 2.36
CA HIS A 239 34.81 -16.68 2.90
C HIS A 239 33.62 -15.71 3.07
N TYR A 240 32.76 -15.62 2.06
CA TYR A 240 31.66 -14.67 2.03
C TYR A 240 30.46 -15.07 2.91
N LYS A 241 30.38 -16.36 3.29
CA LYS A 241 29.27 -16.91 4.11
C LYS A 241 29.52 -16.80 5.61
N LYS A 242 30.76 -16.57 6.03
CA LYS A 242 31.17 -16.54 7.44
C LYS A 242 31.53 -15.13 7.87
N ASP A 243 31.30 -14.85 9.15
CA ASP A 243 31.75 -13.61 9.78
C ASP A 243 33.28 -13.59 9.87
N LEU A 244 33.88 -12.43 9.55
CA LEU A 244 35.33 -12.24 9.57
C LEU A 244 35.83 -12.05 11.02
N PRO A 245 37.05 -12.53 11.34
CA PRO A 245 37.57 -12.52 12.71
C PRO A 245 37.82 -11.10 13.25
N CYS A 246 38.12 -10.13 12.37
CA CYS A 246 38.42 -8.76 12.76
C CYS A 246 37.23 -7.81 12.52
N ARG A 247 36.79 -7.11 13.57
CA ARG A 247 35.67 -6.15 13.51
C ARG A 247 35.91 -5.00 12.53
N LYS A 248 37.15 -4.48 12.43
CA LYS A 248 37.49 -3.43 11.46
C LYS A 248 37.26 -3.93 10.03
N THR A 249 37.70 -5.16 9.74
CA THR A 249 37.47 -5.81 8.46
C THR A 249 35.98 -6.03 8.21
N MET A 250 35.19 -6.45 9.21
CA MET A 250 33.73 -6.60 9.07
C MET A 250 33.03 -5.29 8.68
N VAL A 251 33.46 -4.17 9.27
CA VAL A 251 32.96 -2.82 8.91
C VAL A 251 33.33 -2.49 7.47
N LEU A 252 34.60 -2.67 7.09
CA LEU A 252 35.08 -2.40 5.73
C LEU A 252 34.44 -3.30 4.65
N THR A 253 34.03 -4.52 5.01
CA THR A 253 33.35 -5.47 4.11
C THR A 253 31.82 -5.40 4.22
N SER A 254 31.25 -4.47 4.98
CA SER A 254 29.79 -4.39 5.19
C SER A 254 29.03 -4.09 3.89
N PHE A 255 29.63 -3.31 2.99
CA PHE A 255 29.10 -2.94 1.67
C PHE A 255 29.50 -3.90 0.54
N SER A 256 30.17 -5.02 0.86
CA SER A 256 30.53 -6.04 -0.14
C SER A 256 29.27 -6.65 -0.78
N LEU A 257 29.13 -6.49 -2.10
CA LEU A 257 27.98 -6.96 -2.85
C LEU A 257 27.85 -8.48 -2.76
N VAL A 258 28.97 -9.20 -2.86
CA VAL A 258 29.00 -10.67 -2.80
C VAL A 258 28.53 -11.18 -1.44
N ARG A 259 28.96 -10.56 -0.33
CA ARG A 259 28.47 -10.92 1.01
C ARG A 259 26.99 -10.64 1.16
N ASN A 260 26.52 -9.48 0.70
CA ASN A 260 25.10 -9.13 0.81
C ASN A 260 24.21 -10.02 -0.07
N TRP A 261 24.72 -10.47 -1.23
CA TRP A 261 24.06 -11.50 -2.04
C TRP A 261 23.94 -12.84 -1.30
N TYR A 262 25.02 -13.31 -0.67
CA TYR A 262 24.94 -14.52 0.16
C TYR A 262 24.02 -14.32 1.37
N ARG A 263 23.99 -13.15 2.00
CA ARG A 263 23.01 -12.82 3.06
C ARG A 263 21.58 -12.87 2.54
N LEU A 264 21.33 -12.44 1.30
CA LEU A 264 20.01 -12.51 0.67
C LEU A 264 19.56 -13.95 0.43
N VAL A 265 20.42 -14.79 -0.15
CA VAL A 265 20.06 -16.16 -0.58
C VAL A 265 20.26 -17.22 0.51
N SER A 266 21.08 -16.94 1.54
CA SER A 266 21.39 -17.91 2.59
C SER A 266 20.18 -18.29 3.45
N ARG A 267 20.11 -19.56 3.80
CA ARG A 267 19.18 -20.08 4.79
C ARG A 267 19.66 -19.74 6.20
N SER A 268 18.72 -19.41 7.08
CA SER A 268 19.08 -19.17 8.47
C SER A 268 19.44 -20.49 9.12
N LYS A 269 20.44 -20.47 10.01
CA LYS A 269 20.78 -21.64 10.82
C LYS A 269 19.98 -21.67 12.14
N ASP A 270 19.25 -20.60 12.45
CA ASP A 270 18.46 -20.49 13.68
C ASP A 270 17.14 -21.23 13.53
N GLN A 271 16.84 -22.16 14.44
CA GLN A 271 15.61 -22.95 14.42
C GLN A 271 14.34 -22.07 14.38
N LEU A 272 14.34 -20.93 15.09
CA LEU A 272 13.22 -19.99 15.09
C LEU A 272 12.96 -19.40 13.69
N ASN A 273 14.02 -19.03 12.98
CA ASN A 273 13.91 -18.45 11.65
C ASN A 273 13.47 -19.49 10.61
N GLU A 274 13.87 -20.76 10.78
CA GLU A 274 13.36 -21.87 9.96
C GLU A 274 11.88 -22.14 10.24
N ASP A 275 11.44 -22.13 11.50
CA ASP A 275 10.03 -22.35 11.86
C ASP A 275 9.12 -21.21 11.35
N LEU A 276 9.65 -19.99 11.22
CA LEU A 276 8.94 -18.80 10.74
C LEU A 276 9.19 -18.50 9.25
N LYS A 277 9.84 -19.40 8.51
CA LYS A 277 10.22 -19.18 7.10
C LYS A 277 9.03 -18.84 6.20
N PHE A 278 7.86 -19.41 6.47
CA PHE A 278 6.64 -19.19 5.70
C PHE A 278 6.19 -17.71 5.67
N PHE A 279 6.60 -16.89 6.64
CA PHE A 279 6.33 -15.44 6.63
C PHE A 279 6.91 -14.77 5.37
N GLN A 280 8.00 -15.30 4.80
CA GLN A 280 8.58 -14.75 3.58
C GLN A 280 7.64 -14.89 2.39
N ALA A 281 6.94 -16.02 2.28
CA ALA A 281 5.92 -16.23 1.25
C ALA A 281 4.68 -15.36 1.49
N ILE A 282 4.20 -15.28 2.74
CA ILE A 282 3.05 -14.44 3.07
C ILE A 282 3.34 -12.98 2.72
N ARG A 283 4.50 -12.43 3.10
CA ARG A 283 4.92 -11.07 2.72
C ARG A 283 4.90 -10.86 1.21
N PHE A 284 5.46 -11.79 0.45
CA PHE A 284 5.46 -11.72 -1.01
C PHE A 284 4.05 -11.66 -1.58
N PHE A 285 3.16 -12.58 -1.19
CA PHE A 285 1.79 -12.63 -1.70
C PHE A 285 0.95 -11.43 -1.26
N THR A 286 1.06 -11.00 0.00
CA THR A 286 0.38 -9.79 0.48
C THR A 286 0.86 -8.56 -0.29
N PHE A 287 2.16 -8.46 -0.59
CA PHE A 287 2.68 -7.37 -1.42
C PHE A 287 2.13 -7.40 -2.85
N CYS A 288 2.06 -8.58 -3.48
CA CYS A 288 1.45 -8.72 -4.81
C CYS A 288 -0.01 -8.25 -4.81
N LEU A 289 -0.78 -8.58 -3.77
CA LEU A 289 -2.17 -8.13 -3.63
C LEU A 289 -2.27 -6.61 -3.43
N VAL A 290 -1.35 -6.00 -2.68
CA VAL A 290 -1.28 -4.53 -2.58
C VAL A 290 -1.00 -3.88 -3.94
N VAL A 291 -0.11 -4.47 -4.74
CA VAL A 291 0.15 -3.96 -6.10
C VAL A 291 -1.08 -4.08 -7.00
N VAL A 292 -1.89 -5.15 -6.86
CA VAL A 292 -3.18 -5.25 -7.56
C VAL A 292 -4.11 -4.09 -7.18
N GLY A 293 -4.27 -3.81 -5.88
CA GLY A 293 -5.08 -2.69 -5.40
C GLY A 293 -4.60 -1.35 -5.92
N HIS A 294 -3.32 -1.04 -5.76
CA HIS A 294 -2.75 0.23 -6.24
C HIS A 294 -2.77 0.37 -7.76
N CYS A 295 -2.64 -0.72 -8.54
CA CYS A 295 -2.90 -0.66 -9.98
C CYS A 295 -4.37 -0.30 -10.25
N GLY A 296 -5.29 -0.86 -9.47
CA GLY A 296 -6.71 -0.51 -9.52
C GLY A 296 -6.95 0.99 -9.30
N ASP A 297 -6.44 1.51 -8.18
CA ASP A 297 -6.50 2.94 -7.81
C ASP A 297 -5.94 3.83 -8.93
N LEU A 298 -4.75 3.48 -9.45
CA LEU A 298 -4.06 4.29 -10.46
C LEU A 298 -4.74 4.22 -11.84
N PHE A 299 -5.45 3.12 -12.17
CA PHE A 299 -6.32 3.12 -13.34
C PHE A 299 -7.40 4.19 -13.20
N THR A 300 -8.08 4.26 -12.05
CA THR A 300 -9.12 5.27 -11.80
C THR A 300 -8.56 6.69 -11.70
N ALA A 301 -7.37 6.87 -11.11
CA ALA A 301 -6.69 8.16 -11.00
C ALA A 301 -6.13 8.68 -12.34
N SER A 302 -5.84 7.76 -13.26
CA SER A 302 -5.46 8.06 -14.64
C SER A 302 -6.68 8.26 -15.54
N SER A 303 -6.47 8.81 -16.73
CA SER A 303 -7.54 9.00 -17.72
C SER A 303 -7.71 7.73 -18.57
N PHE A 304 -8.94 7.22 -18.67
CA PHE A 304 -9.25 6.03 -19.46
C PHE A 304 -10.61 6.15 -20.18
N ALA A 305 -10.75 5.48 -21.33
CA ALA A 305 -11.84 5.74 -22.28
C ALA A 305 -13.20 5.15 -21.88
N ASN A 306 -13.22 4.01 -21.20
CA ASN A 306 -14.39 3.19 -20.89
C ASN A 306 -14.75 3.23 -19.40
N THR A 307 -15.18 4.40 -18.92
CA THR A 307 -15.54 4.60 -17.51
C THR A 307 -16.71 3.73 -17.03
N GLN A 308 -17.61 3.33 -17.94
CA GLN A 308 -18.75 2.49 -17.60
C GLN A 308 -18.35 1.10 -17.10
N ASP A 309 -17.25 0.54 -17.61
CA ASP A 309 -16.81 -0.80 -17.21
C ASP A 309 -16.33 -0.79 -15.76
N ARG A 310 -15.77 0.35 -15.31
CA ARG A 310 -15.38 0.56 -13.91
C ARG A 310 -16.56 0.81 -13.00
N GLU A 311 -17.52 1.64 -13.41
CA GLU A 311 -18.75 1.86 -12.63
C GLU A 311 -19.57 0.57 -12.49
N ALA A 312 -19.67 -0.24 -13.55
CA ALA A 312 -20.35 -1.54 -13.53
C ALA A 312 -19.70 -2.53 -12.55
N GLU A 313 -18.39 -2.44 -12.29
CA GLU A 313 -17.69 -3.30 -11.33
C GLU A 313 -18.22 -3.10 -9.89
N TYR A 314 -18.71 -1.90 -9.54
CA TYR A 314 -19.30 -1.60 -8.24
C TYR A 314 -20.67 -2.26 -8.02
N TYR A 315 -21.31 -2.75 -9.07
CA TYR A 315 -22.55 -3.52 -9.01
C TYR A 315 -22.30 -5.03 -8.92
N SER A 316 -21.06 -5.48 -9.16
CA SER A 316 -20.68 -6.89 -9.11
C SER A 316 -20.17 -7.29 -7.73
N PRO A 317 -20.72 -8.34 -7.09
CA PRO A 317 -20.19 -8.85 -5.82
C PRO A 317 -18.73 -9.27 -5.89
N LEU A 318 -18.25 -9.75 -7.06
CA LEU A 318 -16.85 -10.10 -7.26
C LEU A 318 -15.96 -8.85 -7.37
N GLY A 319 -16.47 -7.76 -7.94
CA GLY A 319 -15.77 -6.46 -7.99
C GLY A 319 -15.48 -5.91 -6.60
N HIS A 320 -16.40 -6.10 -5.65
CA HIS A 320 -16.22 -5.70 -4.24
C HIS A 320 -15.04 -6.39 -3.53
N VAL A 321 -14.57 -7.55 -4.02
CA VAL A 321 -13.36 -8.20 -3.51
C VAL A 321 -12.12 -7.34 -3.78
N LEU A 322 -12.06 -6.67 -4.93
CA LEU A 322 -10.97 -5.76 -5.29
C LEU A 322 -11.14 -4.39 -4.62
N ILE A 323 -12.34 -3.81 -4.67
CA ILE A 323 -12.66 -2.48 -4.10
C ILE A 323 -12.37 -2.46 -2.58
N ASN A 324 -12.73 -3.52 -1.85
CA ASN A 324 -12.49 -3.60 -0.41
C ASN A 324 -11.14 -4.26 -0.05
N GLY A 325 -10.27 -4.45 -1.05
CA GLY A 325 -8.93 -5.00 -0.88
C GLY A 325 -8.03 -4.17 0.05
N SER A 326 -8.43 -2.94 0.39
CA SER A 326 -7.73 -2.07 1.35
C SER A 326 -7.52 -2.71 2.73
N ILE A 327 -8.39 -3.65 3.15
CA ILE A 327 -8.22 -4.41 4.40
C ILE A 327 -7.01 -5.35 4.37
N ILE A 328 -6.51 -5.74 3.19
CA ILE A 328 -5.37 -6.66 3.05
C ILE A 328 -4.11 -6.08 3.72
N VAL A 329 -3.98 -4.75 3.78
CA VAL A 329 -2.89 -4.05 4.47
C VAL A 329 -2.83 -4.42 5.96
N GLN A 330 -3.97 -4.76 6.58
CA GLN A 330 -4.02 -5.21 7.98
C GLN A 330 -3.16 -6.46 8.24
N SER A 331 -2.99 -7.31 7.23
CA SER A 331 -2.12 -8.50 7.31
C SER A 331 -0.67 -8.12 7.62
N PHE A 332 -0.19 -6.99 7.07
CA PHE A 332 1.16 -6.51 7.36
C PHE A 332 1.31 -6.05 8.80
N PHE A 333 0.33 -5.31 9.34
CA PHE A 333 0.33 -4.91 10.76
C PHE A 333 0.30 -6.12 11.70
N GLU A 334 -0.51 -7.13 11.39
CA GLU A 334 -0.56 -8.37 12.16
C GLU A 334 0.78 -9.12 12.13
N MET A 335 1.39 -9.27 10.95
CA MET A 335 2.73 -9.88 10.81
C MET A 335 3.80 -9.12 11.61
N SER A 336 3.78 -7.79 11.53
CA SER A 336 4.71 -6.93 12.28
C SER A 336 4.56 -7.10 13.79
N GLY A 337 3.33 -7.11 14.31
CA GLY A 337 3.03 -7.33 15.73
C GLY A 337 3.45 -8.72 16.21
N PHE A 338 3.19 -9.76 15.41
CA PHE A 338 3.60 -11.13 15.70
C PHE A 338 5.12 -11.26 15.82
N LEU A 339 5.85 -10.78 14.82
CA LEU A 339 7.31 -10.89 14.78
C LEU A 339 7.96 -10.06 15.89
N LEU A 340 7.42 -8.88 16.19
CA LEU A 340 7.86 -8.09 17.34
C LEU A 340 7.74 -8.90 18.63
N SER A 341 6.55 -9.45 18.89
CA SER A 341 6.27 -10.23 20.10
C SER A 341 7.21 -11.42 20.27
N ILE A 342 7.43 -12.19 19.20
CA ILE A 342 8.34 -13.34 19.22
C ILE A 342 9.79 -12.95 19.44
N HIS A 343 10.30 -11.97 18.69
CA HIS A 343 11.69 -11.55 18.84
C HIS A 343 11.93 -10.95 20.24
N PHE A 344 10.98 -10.15 20.74
CA PHE A 344 11.06 -9.57 22.06
C PHE A 344 11.07 -10.65 23.16
N CYS A 345 10.10 -11.56 23.17
CA CYS A 345 10.02 -12.61 24.19
C CYS A 345 11.24 -13.55 24.17
N THR A 346 11.72 -13.91 22.97
CA THR A 346 12.92 -14.74 22.81
C THR A 346 14.19 -14.04 23.32
N THR A 347 14.29 -12.73 23.09
CA THR A 347 15.43 -11.93 23.54
C THR A 347 15.38 -11.70 25.04
N GLN A 348 14.18 -11.40 25.57
CA GLN A 348 13.97 -11.24 27.00
C GLN A 348 14.28 -12.52 27.77
N ALA A 349 13.96 -13.71 27.25
CA ALA A 349 14.30 -14.96 27.95
C ALA A 349 15.81 -15.09 28.25
N LYS A 350 16.65 -14.40 27.48
CA LYS A 350 18.10 -14.36 27.66
C LYS A 350 18.56 -13.22 28.59
N MET A 351 17.68 -12.30 28.99
CA MET A 351 18.00 -11.09 29.77
C MET A 351 17.14 -10.99 31.05
N LYS A 352 17.76 -10.76 32.22
CA LYS A 352 17.02 -10.72 33.51
C LYS A 352 16.22 -9.43 33.76
N ARG A 353 16.60 -8.29 33.17
CA ARG A 353 15.91 -7.00 33.34
C ARG A 353 15.82 -6.25 32.02
N ILE A 354 14.68 -5.59 31.78
CA ILE A 354 14.49 -4.67 30.66
C ILE A 354 14.43 -3.25 31.24
N SER A 355 15.31 -2.38 30.77
CA SER A 355 15.29 -0.95 31.08
C SER A 355 14.48 -0.17 30.03
N TRP A 356 13.93 0.99 30.40
CA TRP A 356 13.30 1.90 29.44
C TRP A 356 14.28 2.36 28.34
N ILE A 357 15.57 2.46 28.68
CA ILE A 357 16.65 2.76 27.72
C ILE A 357 16.72 1.68 26.64
N ALA A 358 16.53 0.40 26.97
CA ALA A 358 16.54 -0.67 25.99
C ALA A 358 15.40 -0.54 24.96
N ILE A 359 14.26 0.05 25.35
CA ILE A 359 13.14 0.32 24.43
C ILE A 359 13.52 1.42 23.44
N LEU A 360 14.04 2.55 23.93
CA LEU A 360 14.49 3.65 23.08
C LEU A 360 15.59 3.21 22.12
N VAL A 361 16.53 2.40 22.61
CA VAL A 361 17.57 1.79 21.77
C VAL A 361 16.92 0.91 20.71
N THR A 362 15.98 0.01 21.06
CA THR A 362 15.31 -0.86 20.08
C THR A 362 14.54 -0.08 19.00
N VAL A 363 13.86 1.00 19.38
CA VAL A 363 13.17 1.93 18.47
C VAL A 363 14.16 2.63 17.54
N GLY A 364 15.27 3.15 18.08
CA GLY A 364 16.35 3.74 17.29
C GLY A 364 17.03 2.74 16.36
N TYR A 365 17.17 1.48 16.78
CA TYR A 365 17.71 0.42 15.94
C TYR A 365 16.81 0.15 14.72
N ARG A 366 15.49 0.13 14.92
CA ARG A 366 14.54 -0.03 13.82
C ARG A 366 14.60 1.17 12.87
N TYR A 367 14.72 2.38 13.40
CA TYR A 367 14.86 3.60 12.61
C TYR A 367 16.08 3.55 11.67
N ILE A 368 17.27 3.26 12.21
CA ILE A 368 18.52 3.19 11.44
C ILE A 368 18.47 2.10 10.36
N ARG A 369 17.74 1.00 10.62
CA ARG A 369 17.58 -0.09 9.66
C ARG A 369 16.74 0.32 8.45
N LEU A 370 15.57 0.93 8.68
CA LEU A 370 14.57 1.15 7.63
C LEU A 370 14.80 2.46 6.86
N THR A 371 15.15 3.52 7.57
CA THR A 371 15.18 4.90 7.05
C THR A 371 16.13 5.11 5.87
N PRO A 372 17.35 4.54 5.81
CA PRO A 372 18.28 4.87 4.72
C PRO A 372 17.79 4.48 3.32
N ALA A 373 17.24 3.27 3.17
CA ALA A 373 16.66 2.82 1.91
C ALA A 373 15.43 3.66 1.54
N TYR A 374 14.61 4.01 2.53
CA TYR A 374 13.43 4.84 2.36
C TYR A 374 13.78 6.28 1.96
N ALA A 375 14.77 6.89 2.60
CA ALA A 375 15.28 8.22 2.30
C ALA A 375 15.88 8.31 0.88
N PHE A 376 16.53 7.24 0.40
CA PHE A 376 17.03 7.18 -0.98
C PHE A 376 15.89 7.22 -2.00
N ILE A 377 14.82 6.45 -1.80
CA ILE A 377 13.63 6.46 -2.67
C ILE A 377 12.88 7.80 -2.57
N LEU A 378 12.80 8.38 -1.38
CA LEU A 378 12.24 9.72 -1.18
C LEU A 378 13.02 10.75 -2.01
N LEU A 379 14.35 10.74 -1.92
CA LEU A 379 15.18 11.66 -2.68
C LEU A 379 14.97 11.47 -4.19
N LEU A 380 14.91 10.21 -4.67
CA LEU A 380 14.60 9.89 -6.08
C LEU A 380 13.29 10.56 -6.55
N HIS A 381 12.23 10.47 -5.75
CA HIS A 381 10.94 11.12 -6.04
C HIS A 381 11.01 12.65 -6.00
N ALA A 382 11.76 13.21 -5.04
CA ALA A 382 11.95 14.64 -4.89
C ALA A 382 12.82 15.28 -5.99
N THR A 383 13.55 14.49 -6.80
CA THR A 383 14.53 15.03 -7.76
C THR A 383 14.32 14.54 -9.19
N TRP A 384 14.53 13.24 -9.41
CA TRP A 384 14.72 12.69 -10.74
C TRP A 384 13.44 12.17 -11.35
N LEU A 385 12.41 11.88 -10.54
CA LEU A 385 11.11 11.39 -11.02
C LEU A 385 10.57 12.16 -12.25
N PRO A 386 10.34 13.48 -12.23
CA PRO A 386 9.77 14.17 -13.39
C PRO A 386 10.68 14.22 -14.63
N LYS A 387 11.96 13.87 -14.52
CA LYS A 387 12.93 13.91 -15.62
C LYS A 387 13.01 12.58 -16.39
N LEU A 388 12.32 11.53 -15.94
CA LEU A 388 12.46 10.17 -16.48
C LEU A 388 11.51 9.82 -17.61
N GLN A 389 10.38 10.53 -17.71
CA GLN A 389 9.36 10.33 -18.75
C GLN A 389 8.79 11.69 -19.16
N ASP A 390 7.93 11.66 -20.17
CA ASP A 390 7.12 12.79 -20.63
C ASP A 390 5.71 12.32 -21.02
N GLY A 391 4.83 13.26 -21.33
CA GLY A 391 3.45 12.97 -21.73
C GLY A 391 2.43 13.94 -21.11
N PRO A 392 1.18 13.91 -21.59
CA PRO A 392 0.12 14.81 -21.15
C PRO A 392 -0.29 14.55 -19.70
N LEU A 393 -0.12 13.32 -19.19
CA LEU A 393 -0.48 12.96 -17.81
C LEU A 393 0.70 13.01 -16.82
N TRP A 394 1.92 13.17 -17.34
CA TRP A 394 3.14 13.09 -16.53
C TRP A 394 3.26 14.17 -15.45
N PRO A 395 2.91 15.46 -15.70
CA PRO A 395 2.96 16.49 -14.66
C PRO A 395 2.11 16.13 -13.44
N ARG A 396 0.90 15.60 -13.66
CA ARG A 396 0.00 15.17 -12.58
C ARG A 396 0.64 14.09 -11.69
N GLY A 397 1.32 13.12 -12.29
CA GLY A 397 1.95 12.02 -11.55
C GLY A 397 3.27 12.38 -10.90
N ALA A 398 4.15 13.08 -11.62
CA ALA A 398 5.55 13.25 -11.26
C ALA A 398 5.89 14.63 -10.70
N GLU A 399 5.30 15.70 -11.23
CA GLU A 399 5.58 17.07 -10.80
C GLU A 399 4.93 17.37 -9.45
N VAL A 400 3.66 16.99 -9.30
CA VAL A 400 2.94 17.10 -8.02
C VAL A 400 3.68 16.36 -6.91
N GLU A 401 4.08 15.11 -7.18
CA GLU A 401 4.87 14.30 -6.24
C GLU A 401 6.19 14.96 -5.87
N ARG A 402 6.95 15.46 -6.85
CA ARG A 402 8.20 16.18 -6.60
C ARG A 402 7.97 17.38 -5.68
N ASN A 403 6.95 18.18 -5.97
CA ASN A 403 6.68 19.42 -5.26
C ASN A 403 6.22 19.15 -3.83
N PHE A 404 5.32 18.19 -3.61
CA PHE A 404 4.93 17.74 -2.27
C PHE A 404 6.11 17.14 -1.51
N CYS A 405 6.93 16.30 -2.14
CA CYS A 405 8.12 15.76 -1.50
C CYS A 405 9.15 16.82 -1.12
N ARG A 406 9.36 17.86 -1.92
CA ARG A 406 10.27 18.95 -1.56
C ARG A 406 9.78 19.80 -0.40
N ARG A 407 8.47 19.96 -0.26
CA ARG A 407 7.85 20.69 0.87
C ARG A 407 7.79 19.85 2.13
N ASN A 408 7.43 18.57 2.01
CA ASN A 408 7.02 17.72 3.12
C ASN A 408 7.96 16.53 3.43
N TRP A 409 9.14 16.41 2.81
CA TRP A 409 10.07 15.28 3.01
C TRP A 409 10.36 14.94 4.48
N TRP A 410 10.38 15.94 5.36
CA TRP A 410 10.72 15.76 6.77
C TRP A 410 9.64 14.98 7.52
N THR A 411 8.36 15.07 7.12
CA THR A 411 7.26 14.33 7.77
C THR A 411 7.42 12.83 7.55
N ASN A 412 7.89 12.44 6.37
CA ASN A 412 8.22 11.07 6.00
C ASN A 412 9.39 10.52 6.82
N LEU A 413 10.49 11.28 6.96
CA LEU A 413 11.64 10.83 7.74
C LEU A 413 11.37 10.77 9.25
N LEU A 414 10.46 11.60 9.76
CA LEU A 414 9.99 11.52 11.15
C LEU A 414 8.89 10.47 11.36
N TYR A 415 8.41 9.79 10.31
CA TYR A 415 7.31 8.83 10.37
C TYR A 415 6.02 9.42 10.96
N VAL A 416 5.69 10.67 10.58
CA VAL A 416 4.46 11.39 10.98
C VAL A 416 3.60 11.85 9.80
N ASN A 417 3.96 11.43 8.57
CA ASN A 417 3.26 11.77 7.33
C ASN A 417 1.83 11.20 7.23
N ASN A 418 1.38 10.41 8.21
CA ASN A 418 -0.01 9.95 8.32
C ASN A 418 -0.91 10.88 9.16
N TYR A 419 -0.38 11.99 9.69
CA TYR A 419 -1.14 13.04 10.39
C TYR A 419 -0.81 14.44 9.91
N VAL A 420 0.47 14.71 9.61
CA VAL A 420 0.93 16.04 9.22
C VAL A 420 0.94 16.16 7.71
N ASN A 421 0.25 17.18 7.18
CA ASN A 421 0.14 17.48 5.74
C ASN A 421 -0.27 16.24 4.92
N ALA A 422 -1.24 15.48 5.43
CA ALA A 422 -1.68 14.23 4.81
C ALA A 422 -2.46 14.45 3.50
N ASP A 423 -2.96 15.66 3.30
CA ASP A 423 -3.60 16.21 2.10
C ASP A 423 -2.61 16.58 0.99
N GLU A 424 -1.34 16.83 1.33
CA GLU A 424 -0.22 17.03 0.38
C GLU A 424 0.88 15.96 0.58
N PRO A 425 0.57 14.67 0.38
CA PRO A 425 1.47 13.59 0.79
C PRO A 425 2.70 13.50 -0.11
N CYS A 426 3.87 13.37 0.50
CA CYS A 426 5.05 12.84 -0.17
C CYS A 426 5.08 11.32 -0.02
N LEU A 427 5.31 10.57 -1.10
CA LEU A 427 5.28 9.10 -1.11
C LEU A 427 4.04 8.56 -0.40
N GLN A 428 2.85 8.80 -0.96
CA GLN A 428 1.57 8.51 -0.31
C GLN A 428 1.52 7.11 0.34
N GLN A 429 2.00 6.06 -0.33
CA GLN A 429 2.07 4.70 0.21
C GLN A 429 2.80 4.58 1.56
N ALA A 430 3.72 5.49 1.86
CA ALA A 430 4.53 5.44 3.06
C ALA A 430 3.77 5.76 4.35
N TRP A 431 2.48 6.13 4.28
CA TRP A 431 1.59 6.18 5.45
C TRP A 431 1.64 4.87 6.25
N TYR A 432 1.74 3.73 5.56
CA TYR A 432 1.83 2.41 6.18
C TYR A 432 3.10 2.28 7.03
N LEU A 433 4.23 2.81 6.54
CA LEU A 433 5.50 2.76 7.27
C LEU A 433 5.45 3.62 8.54
N ALA A 434 4.84 4.80 8.47
CA ALA A 434 4.61 5.65 9.64
C ALA A 434 3.73 4.96 10.68
N CYS A 435 2.60 4.40 10.23
CA CYS A 435 1.70 3.64 11.06
C CYS A 435 2.39 2.43 11.73
N ASP A 436 3.13 1.62 10.98
CA ASP A 436 3.86 0.45 11.48
C ASP A 436 4.99 0.83 12.45
N TYR A 437 5.67 1.96 12.25
CA TYR A 437 6.68 2.48 13.18
C TYR A 437 6.05 2.96 14.51
N GLN A 438 4.93 3.68 14.43
CA GLN A 438 4.16 4.13 15.60
C GLN A 438 3.61 2.93 16.39
N LEU A 439 2.98 1.98 15.70
CA LEU A 439 2.44 0.74 16.30
C LEU A 439 3.53 -0.15 16.89
N PHE A 440 4.72 -0.19 16.31
CA PHE A 440 5.87 -0.88 16.91
C PHE A 440 6.24 -0.33 18.28
N THR A 441 6.22 0.98 18.42
CA THR A 441 6.51 1.64 19.70
C THR A 441 5.43 1.28 20.73
N VAL A 442 4.16 1.33 20.34
CA VAL A 442 3.02 0.92 21.20
C VAL A 442 3.12 -0.56 21.59
N GLY A 443 3.40 -1.44 20.62
CA GLY A 443 3.55 -2.88 20.85
C GLY A 443 4.71 -3.22 21.80
N LEU A 444 5.84 -2.51 21.70
CA LEU A 444 6.96 -2.65 22.63
C LEU A 444 6.56 -2.27 24.05
N ILE A 445 5.83 -1.16 24.22
CA ILE A 445 5.33 -0.71 25.53
C ILE A 445 4.41 -1.77 26.14
N ILE A 446 3.48 -2.32 25.35
CA ILE A 446 2.56 -3.39 25.80
C ILE A 446 3.36 -4.63 26.23
N LEU A 447 4.34 -5.08 25.43
CA LEU A 447 5.16 -6.25 25.75
C LEU A 447 6.02 -6.05 27.01
N VAL A 448 6.55 -4.85 27.21
CA VAL A 448 7.27 -4.50 28.45
C VAL A 448 6.34 -4.54 29.66
N ALA A 449 5.13 -3.98 29.54
CA ALA A 449 4.13 -4.04 30.60
C ALA A 449 3.74 -5.49 30.94
N VAL A 450 3.43 -6.32 29.93
CA VAL A 450 3.09 -7.74 30.08
C VAL A 450 4.17 -8.52 30.82
N THR A 451 5.44 -8.19 30.57
CA THR A 451 6.55 -8.94 31.13
C THR A 451 6.97 -8.45 32.51
N LYS A 452 6.77 -7.17 32.81
CA LYS A 452 6.91 -6.60 34.15
C LYS A 452 5.76 -7.03 35.08
N TYR A 453 4.54 -7.08 34.56
CA TYR A 453 3.31 -7.35 35.31
C TYR A 453 2.66 -8.69 34.92
N LYS A 454 3.39 -9.80 35.09
CA LYS A 454 2.97 -11.15 34.64
C LYS A 454 1.60 -11.60 35.18
N LYS A 455 1.16 -11.12 36.35
CA LYS A 455 -0.18 -11.41 36.90
C LYS A 455 -1.31 -10.76 36.11
N TYR A 456 -1.03 -9.65 35.44
CA TYR A 456 -2.04 -8.82 34.76
C TYR A 456 -2.01 -8.97 33.23
N VAL A 457 -1.33 -9.99 32.69
CA VAL A 457 -1.20 -10.22 31.23
C VAL A 457 -2.56 -10.18 30.53
N VAL A 458 -3.54 -10.92 31.05
CA VAL A 458 -4.90 -10.98 30.47
C VAL A 458 -5.56 -9.60 30.52
N HIS A 459 -5.51 -8.90 31.65
CA HIS A 459 -6.08 -7.56 31.78
C HIS A 459 -5.42 -6.54 30.83
N ILE A 460 -4.10 -6.57 30.68
CA ILE A 460 -3.38 -5.66 29.77
C ILE A 460 -3.83 -5.90 28.33
N PHE A 461 -3.89 -7.16 27.88
CA PHE A 461 -4.37 -7.47 26.54
C PHE A 461 -5.86 -7.18 26.35
N SER A 462 -6.71 -7.45 27.35
CA SER A 462 -8.13 -7.10 27.30
C SER A 462 -8.35 -5.60 27.17
N VAL A 463 -7.66 -4.78 27.97
CA VAL A 463 -7.73 -3.31 27.87
C VAL A 463 -7.24 -2.85 26.50
N SER A 464 -6.14 -3.43 26.00
CA SER A 464 -5.60 -3.09 24.68
C SER A 464 -6.60 -3.43 23.56
N GLY A 465 -7.29 -4.57 23.67
CA GLY A 465 -8.35 -4.99 22.74
C GLY A 465 -9.60 -4.09 22.80
N VAL A 466 -10.01 -3.67 24.00
CA VAL A 466 -11.12 -2.71 24.16
C VAL A 466 -10.76 -1.38 23.52
N VAL A 467 -9.56 -0.85 23.76
CA VAL A 467 -9.06 0.37 23.14
C VAL A 467 -9.04 0.26 21.61
N ALA A 468 -8.64 -0.91 21.09
CA ALA A 468 -8.59 -1.18 19.67
C ALA A 468 -9.95 -1.23 18.96
N ILE A 469 -11.04 -1.41 19.71
CA ILE A 469 -12.41 -1.37 19.17
C ILE A 469 -13.02 0.01 19.44
N LEU A 470 -12.85 0.52 20.66
CA LEU A 470 -13.47 1.77 21.12
C LEU A 470 -12.97 2.97 20.32
N ILE A 471 -11.65 3.13 20.13
CA ILE A 471 -11.10 4.30 19.42
C ILE A 471 -11.65 4.40 17.99
N PRO A 472 -11.51 3.36 17.11
CA PRO A 472 -12.06 3.46 15.76
C PRO A 472 -13.59 3.62 15.76
N ALA A 473 -14.32 2.98 16.68
CA ALA A 473 -15.77 3.13 16.79
C ALA A 473 -16.18 4.58 17.09
N LEU A 474 -15.51 5.24 18.03
CA LEU A 474 -15.76 6.64 18.36
C LEU A 474 -15.46 7.56 17.17
N VAL A 475 -14.37 7.32 16.44
CA VAL A 475 -14.04 8.10 15.23
C VAL A 475 -15.14 7.96 14.18
N VAL A 476 -15.63 6.75 13.91
CA VAL A 476 -16.72 6.51 12.94
C VAL A 476 -18.02 7.16 13.39
N TYR A 477 -18.36 7.03 14.68
CA TYR A 477 -19.60 7.57 15.24
C TYR A 477 -19.65 9.10 15.17
N PHE A 478 -18.61 9.79 15.65
CA PHE A 478 -18.61 11.27 15.70
C PHE A 478 -18.42 11.95 14.35
N ASN A 479 -17.77 11.29 13.38
CA ASN A 479 -17.58 11.83 12.04
C ASN A 479 -18.66 11.38 11.04
N HIS A 480 -19.69 10.65 11.47
CA HIS A 480 -20.79 10.20 10.60
C HIS A 480 -20.32 9.36 9.40
N PHE A 481 -19.33 8.49 9.61
CA PHE A 481 -18.76 7.64 8.56
C PHE A 481 -19.50 6.32 8.36
N ASP A 482 -19.26 5.67 7.21
CA ASP A 482 -19.73 4.32 6.94
C ASP A 482 -18.94 3.25 7.74
N GLY A 483 -19.50 2.05 7.80
CA GLY A 483 -18.93 0.92 8.55
C GLY A 483 -17.74 0.26 7.85
N VAL A 484 -17.37 0.74 6.67
CA VAL A 484 -16.20 0.33 5.89
C VAL A 484 -15.52 1.57 5.32
N PHE A 485 -14.26 1.46 4.91
CA PHE A 485 -13.63 2.50 4.10
C PHE A 485 -14.27 2.48 2.70
N VAL A 486 -15.19 3.40 2.44
CA VAL A 486 -15.89 3.51 1.16
C VAL A 486 -14.97 4.21 0.16
N VAL A 487 -14.53 3.45 -0.83
CA VAL A 487 -13.72 3.94 -1.95
C VAL A 487 -14.69 4.49 -2.99
N THR A 488 -14.72 5.81 -3.15
CA THR A 488 -15.52 6.43 -4.22
C THR A 488 -14.64 6.67 -5.45
N LEU A 489 -15.21 6.45 -6.63
CA LEU A 489 -14.53 6.70 -7.89
C LEU A 489 -14.05 8.16 -8.02
N GLN A 490 -14.83 9.11 -7.50
CA GLN A 490 -14.46 10.52 -7.51
C GLN A 490 -13.29 10.85 -6.56
N ALA A 491 -13.18 10.18 -5.41
CA ALA A 491 -12.02 10.31 -4.52
C ALA A 491 -10.76 9.65 -5.13
N GLU A 492 -10.90 8.48 -5.76
CA GLU A 492 -9.81 7.80 -6.47
C GLU A 492 -9.21 8.68 -7.58
N ARG A 493 -10.04 9.45 -8.30
CA ARG A 493 -9.56 10.42 -9.33
C ARG A 493 -8.53 11.40 -8.77
N PHE A 494 -8.58 11.71 -7.48
CA PHE A 494 -7.65 12.61 -6.79
C PHE A 494 -6.72 11.86 -5.81
N ILE A 495 -6.58 10.54 -5.96
CA ILE A 495 -5.79 9.69 -5.07
C ILE A 495 -6.14 9.97 -3.59
N TYR A 496 -7.41 10.20 -3.30
CA TYR A 496 -7.96 10.40 -1.95
C TYR A 496 -7.51 11.68 -1.21
N TRP A 497 -6.81 12.63 -1.86
CA TRP A 497 -6.30 13.85 -1.20
C TRP A 497 -7.36 14.76 -0.59
N PHE A 498 -8.61 14.66 -1.06
CA PHE A 498 -9.74 15.43 -0.52
C PHE A 498 -10.71 14.57 0.30
N ASP A 499 -10.44 13.28 0.47
CA ASP A 499 -11.36 12.35 1.12
C ASP A 499 -11.18 12.34 2.64
N GLU A 500 -12.22 12.68 3.39
CA GLU A 500 -12.12 12.72 4.86
C GLU A 500 -11.94 11.33 5.48
N MET A 501 -12.54 10.28 4.90
CA MET A 501 -12.40 8.92 5.41
C MET A 501 -10.96 8.44 5.26
N TYR A 502 -10.30 8.76 4.16
CA TYR A 502 -8.88 8.47 3.97
C TYR A 502 -8.02 9.03 5.09
N HIS A 503 -8.18 10.34 5.40
CA HIS A 503 -7.38 11.03 6.41
C HIS A 503 -7.72 10.65 7.85
N LYS A 504 -9.00 10.41 8.18
CA LYS A 504 -9.45 10.20 9.56
C LYS A 504 -9.59 8.73 9.96
N ILE A 505 -9.83 7.81 9.02
CA ILE A 505 -10.04 6.39 9.34
C ILE A 505 -9.07 5.41 8.67
N TYR A 506 -8.54 5.73 7.48
CA TYR A 506 -7.70 4.78 6.75
C TYR A 506 -6.22 4.85 7.18
N ILE A 507 -5.58 6.03 7.10
CA ILE A 507 -4.14 6.20 7.35
C ILE A 507 -3.69 6.33 8.84
N PRO A 508 -4.52 6.80 9.79
CA PRO A 508 -4.06 6.98 11.18
C PRO A 508 -3.74 5.66 11.89
N PHE A 509 -2.71 5.63 12.74
CA PHE A 509 -2.36 4.37 13.41
C PHE A 509 -3.41 3.90 14.42
N HIS A 510 -4.11 4.84 15.06
CA HIS A 510 -5.05 4.53 16.13
C HIS A 510 -6.30 3.81 15.62
N THR A 511 -6.67 3.98 14.35
CA THR A 511 -7.75 3.24 13.69
C THR A 511 -7.31 1.89 13.10
N ASN A 512 -6.00 1.60 13.14
CA ASN A 512 -5.37 0.37 12.63
C ASN A 512 -4.73 -0.49 13.75
N ILE A 513 -4.88 -0.06 15.00
CA ILE A 513 -4.20 -0.67 16.16
C ILE A 513 -4.65 -2.13 16.44
N GLY A 514 -5.89 -2.48 16.10
CA GLY A 514 -6.48 -3.76 16.45
C GLY A 514 -5.78 -4.96 15.83
N CYS A 515 -5.53 -4.94 14.52
CA CYS A 515 -4.84 -6.04 13.83
C CYS A 515 -3.39 -6.19 14.31
N TYR A 516 -2.73 -5.07 14.61
CA TYR A 516 -1.38 -5.08 15.17
C TYR A 516 -1.34 -5.73 16.56
N ILE A 517 -2.25 -5.32 17.47
CA ILE A 517 -2.39 -5.93 18.80
C ILE A 517 -2.75 -7.42 18.68
N GLY A 518 -3.64 -7.79 17.77
CA GLY A 518 -3.97 -9.17 17.45
C GLY A 518 -2.72 -9.99 17.12
N GLY A 519 -1.84 -9.45 16.26
CA GLY A 519 -0.53 -10.03 15.98
C GLY A 519 0.37 -10.16 17.21
N VAL A 520 0.46 -9.13 18.05
CA VAL A 520 1.25 -9.14 19.30
C VAL A 520 0.77 -10.23 20.26
N VAL A 521 -0.56 -10.33 20.46
CA VAL A 521 -1.20 -11.35 21.31
C VAL A 521 -0.92 -12.74 20.76
N TYR A 522 -1.12 -12.94 19.46
CA TYR A 522 -0.90 -14.22 18.81
C TYR A 522 0.56 -14.66 18.89
N GLY A 523 1.51 -13.73 18.69
CA GLY A 523 2.94 -13.99 18.88
C GLY A 523 3.27 -14.37 20.32
N TYR A 524 2.69 -13.69 21.30
CA TYR A 524 2.94 -14.00 22.72
C TYR A 524 2.43 -15.41 23.07
N LEU A 525 1.23 -15.76 22.60
CA LEU A 525 0.66 -17.09 22.76
C LEU A 525 1.52 -18.17 22.06
N TYR A 526 1.97 -17.92 20.83
CA TYR A 526 2.85 -18.85 20.12
C TYR A 526 4.16 -19.10 20.87
N TYR A 527 4.79 -18.04 21.39
CA TYR A 527 6.00 -18.16 22.22
C TYR A 527 5.75 -19.05 23.44
N ARG A 528 4.66 -18.80 24.19
CA ARG A 528 4.30 -19.57 25.40
C ARG A 528 4.08 -21.05 25.09
N VAL A 529 3.35 -21.36 24.03
CA VAL A 529 3.09 -22.75 23.63
C VAL A 529 4.37 -23.43 23.17
N ARG A 530 5.22 -22.75 22.40
CA ARG A 530 6.52 -23.27 21.96
C ARG A 530 7.44 -23.61 23.13
N THR A 531 7.43 -22.81 24.20
CA THR A 531 8.22 -23.05 25.41
C THR A 531 7.62 -24.07 26.37
N SER A 532 6.38 -24.50 26.13
CA SER A 532 5.69 -25.52 26.91
C SER A 532 5.82 -26.87 26.19
N ASP A 533 5.85 -27.99 26.92
CA ASP A 533 5.81 -29.35 26.32
C ASP A 533 4.47 -29.67 25.61
N ASN A 534 3.56 -28.69 25.54
CA ASN A 534 2.25 -28.84 24.94
C ASN A 534 2.34 -28.86 23.41
N LYS A 535 2.09 -30.02 22.79
CA LYS A 535 2.19 -30.26 21.32
C LYS A 535 1.10 -29.56 20.47
N GLY A 536 0.40 -28.58 21.04
CA GLY A 536 -0.67 -27.81 20.41
C GLY A 536 -1.97 -28.62 20.24
N ASN A 537 -3.10 -27.94 20.39
CA ASN A 537 -4.40 -28.57 20.22
C ASN A 537 -4.69 -28.81 18.73
N ARG A 538 -4.80 -30.08 18.33
CA ARG A 538 -5.18 -30.51 16.96
C ARG A 538 -6.65 -30.93 16.90
N SER A 539 -7.52 -30.17 17.57
CA SER A 539 -8.95 -30.45 17.54
C SER A 539 -9.50 -30.43 16.11
N GLY A 540 -10.48 -31.29 15.83
CA GLY A 540 -11.18 -31.30 14.54
C GLY A 540 -11.85 -29.95 14.23
N PHE A 541 -12.32 -29.25 15.27
CA PHE A 541 -12.94 -27.94 15.18
C PHE A 541 -11.98 -26.85 14.66
N LEU A 542 -10.75 -26.75 15.21
CA LEU A 542 -9.77 -25.76 14.73
C LEU A 542 -9.37 -26.03 13.27
N LYS A 543 -9.30 -27.31 12.88
CA LYS A 543 -9.04 -27.68 11.50
C LYS A 543 -10.20 -27.30 10.56
N PHE A 544 -11.44 -27.45 11.02
CA PHE A 544 -12.62 -26.98 10.30
C PHE A 544 -12.60 -25.45 10.14
N LEU A 545 -12.35 -24.70 11.22
CA LEU A 545 -12.22 -23.24 11.18
C LEU A 545 -11.16 -22.77 10.19
N TRP A 546 -10.01 -23.47 10.14
CA TRP A 546 -8.95 -23.16 9.19
C TRP A 546 -9.37 -23.30 7.73
N TYR A 547 -10.14 -24.33 7.38
CA TYR A 547 -10.68 -24.47 6.02
C TYR A 547 -11.77 -23.45 5.72
N MET A 548 -12.57 -23.05 6.71
CA MET A 548 -13.58 -21.99 6.57
C MET A 548 -13.00 -20.59 6.48
N THR A 549 -11.72 -20.39 6.83
CA THR A 549 -11.11 -19.07 6.87
C THR A 549 -11.08 -18.39 5.49
N VAL A 550 -10.80 -19.13 4.40
CA VAL A 550 -10.77 -18.55 3.05
C VAL A 550 -12.17 -18.14 2.57
N PRO A 551 -13.20 -19.00 2.61
CA PRO A 551 -14.57 -18.59 2.28
C PRO A 551 -15.08 -17.42 3.13
N CYS A 552 -14.88 -17.46 4.45
CA CYS A 552 -15.31 -16.38 5.33
C CYS A 552 -14.55 -15.07 5.04
N GLY A 553 -13.26 -15.14 4.71
CA GLY A 553 -12.47 -13.98 4.29
C GLY A 553 -13.02 -13.35 3.01
N ILE A 554 -13.31 -14.15 1.98
CA ILE A 554 -13.92 -13.66 0.73
C ILE A 554 -15.30 -13.05 0.99
N LEU A 555 -16.15 -13.73 1.77
CA LEU A 555 -17.47 -13.21 2.13
C LEU A 555 -17.38 -11.88 2.89
N THR A 556 -16.39 -11.73 3.77
CA THR A 556 -16.14 -10.48 4.52
C THR A 556 -15.74 -9.33 3.59
N LEU A 557 -15.04 -9.61 2.49
CA LEU A 557 -14.71 -8.62 1.45
C LEU A 557 -15.91 -8.27 0.57
N MET A 558 -16.87 -9.19 0.38
CA MET A 558 -18.09 -8.94 -0.40
C MET A 558 -19.16 -8.23 0.42
N LEU A 559 -19.20 -8.43 1.74
CA LEU A 559 -20.21 -7.89 2.65
C LEU A 559 -20.28 -6.35 2.65
N SER A 560 -19.16 -5.71 2.38
CA SER A 560 -19.03 -4.27 2.19
C SER A 560 -19.95 -3.70 1.11
N MET A 561 -20.35 -4.49 0.10
CA MET A 561 -21.29 -4.08 -0.95
C MET A 561 -22.58 -3.46 -0.37
N ILE A 562 -23.01 -3.91 0.81
CA ILE A 562 -24.16 -3.37 1.53
C ILE A 562 -24.03 -1.87 1.78
N PHE A 563 -22.81 -1.37 2.08
CA PHE A 563 -22.55 0.06 2.31
C PHE A 563 -22.52 0.88 1.01
N TYR A 564 -22.40 0.25 -0.15
CA TYR A 564 -22.49 0.91 -1.46
C TYR A 564 -23.92 0.92 -1.99
N SER A 565 -24.68 -0.15 -1.76
CA SER A 565 -26.06 -0.29 -2.23
C SER A 565 -27.07 0.47 -1.38
N TYR A 566 -26.82 0.63 -0.08
CA TYR A 566 -27.75 1.24 0.86
C TYR A 566 -27.14 2.45 1.58
N ASN A 567 -27.94 3.50 1.69
CA ASN A 567 -27.62 4.68 2.51
C ASN A 567 -28.27 4.52 3.88
N PHE A 568 -27.47 4.06 4.84
CA PHE A 568 -27.90 3.97 6.23
C PHE A 568 -27.89 5.34 6.92
N GLU A 569 -28.80 5.53 7.86
CA GLU A 569 -28.84 6.71 8.73
C GLU A 569 -27.60 6.76 9.65
N LYS A 570 -27.02 7.95 9.81
CA LYS A 570 -25.81 8.21 10.58
C LYS A 570 -26.04 9.42 11.51
N PRO A 571 -25.51 9.41 12.74
CA PRO A 571 -24.59 8.41 13.29
C PRO A 571 -25.35 7.17 13.78
N SER A 572 -24.74 5.99 13.64
CA SER A 572 -25.35 4.72 14.06
C SER A 572 -24.37 3.88 14.87
N MET A 573 -24.82 3.37 16.02
CA MET A 573 -24.00 2.57 16.92
C MET A 573 -23.56 1.25 16.29
N TRP A 574 -24.44 0.59 15.52
CA TRP A 574 -24.09 -0.68 14.88
C TRP A 574 -23.05 -0.47 13.78
N ILE A 575 -23.12 0.64 13.02
CA ILE A 575 -22.14 1.01 12.00
C ILE A 575 -20.78 1.28 12.64
N ALA A 576 -20.78 2.07 13.71
CA ALA A 576 -19.60 2.41 14.48
C ALA A 576 -18.90 1.17 15.06
N LEU A 577 -19.66 0.17 15.51
CA LEU A 577 -19.11 -1.10 15.98
C LEU A 577 -18.68 -2.02 14.83
N PHE A 578 -19.40 -2.00 13.71
CA PHE A 578 -19.10 -2.85 12.57
C PHE A 578 -17.71 -2.57 12.00
N PHE A 579 -17.31 -1.30 11.87
CA PHE A 579 -15.99 -0.92 11.31
C PHE A 579 -14.79 -1.57 12.01
N PRO A 580 -14.57 -1.40 13.33
CA PRO A 580 -13.48 -2.06 14.02
C PRO A 580 -13.67 -3.59 14.05
N LEU A 581 -14.90 -4.11 14.17
CA LEU A 581 -15.11 -5.55 14.21
C LEU A 581 -14.76 -6.22 12.87
N HIS A 582 -15.11 -5.59 11.74
CA HIS A 582 -14.75 -6.01 10.40
C HIS A 582 -13.23 -6.04 10.21
N LYS A 583 -12.53 -4.96 10.59
CA LYS A 583 -11.06 -4.91 10.55
C LYS A 583 -10.42 -5.98 11.44
N ASN A 584 -10.88 -6.12 12.70
CA ASN A 584 -10.32 -7.10 13.64
C ASN A 584 -10.65 -8.55 13.29
N ALA A 585 -11.77 -8.81 12.59
CA ALA A 585 -12.08 -10.14 12.07
C ALA A 585 -11.00 -10.63 11.08
N TRP A 586 -10.42 -9.72 10.29
CA TRP A 586 -9.29 -10.03 9.43
C TRP A 586 -8.08 -10.56 10.21
N ALA A 587 -7.75 -9.94 11.34
CA ALA A 587 -6.65 -10.41 12.20
C ALA A 587 -6.94 -11.77 12.84
N LEU A 588 -8.21 -12.05 13.15
CA LEU A 588 -8.61 -13.38 13.62
C LEU A 588 -8.40 -14.44 12.53
N PHE A 589 -8.79 -14.13 11.29
CA PHE A 589 -8.55 -15.01 10.14
C PHE A 589 -7.05 -15.23 9.91
N GLY A 590 -6.23 -14.18 9.96
CA GLY A 590 -4.78 -14.27 9.89
C GLY A 590 -4.20 -15.21 10.96
N ALA A 591 -4.57 -15.02 12.23
CA ALA A 591 -4.12 -15.86 13.32
C ALA A 591 -4.51 -17.34 13.14
N ILE A 592 -5.71 -17.62 12.64
CA ILE A 592 -6.15 -18.99 12.33
C ILE A 592 -5.29 -19.58 11.19
N VAL A 593 -5.07 -18.84 10.10
CA VAL A 593 -4.22 -19.27 8.97
C VAL A 593 -2.81 -19.62 9.47
N LEU A 594 -2.19 -18.72 10.22
CA LEU A 594 -0.84 -18.89 10.78
C LEU A 594 -0.79 -20.13 11.69
N TYR A 595 -1.81 -20.34 12.53
CA TYR A 595 -1.90 -21.50 13.42
C TYR A 595 -1.92 -22.80 12.61
N GLY A 596 -2.76 -22.88 11.57
CA GLY A 596 -2.83 -24.08 10.74
C GLY A 596 -1.54 -24.39 9.95
N ILE A 597 -0.78 -23.36 9.54
CA ILE A 597 0.53 -23.53 8.89
C ILE A 597 1.56 -24.07 9.89
N ILE A 598 1.63 -23.49 11.09
CA ILE A 598 2.55 -23.90 12.16
C ILE A 598 2.31 -25.37 12.53
N TYR A 599 1.06 -25.74 12.83
CA TYR A 599 0.66 -27.09 13.27
C TYR A 599 0.42 -28.09 12.13
N ASN A 600 0.72 -27.71 10.88
CA ASN A 600 0.73 -28.59 9.72
C ASN A 600 -0.64 -29.24 9.40
N TYR A 601 -1.70 -28.42 9.35
CA TYR A 601 -3.05 -28.89 9.01
C TYR A 601 -3.16 -29.37 7.55
N ASN A 602 -2.43 -28.72 6.66
CA ASN A 602 -2.27 -29.11 5.26
C ASN A 602 -0.79 -29.07 4.85
N ARG A 603 -0.23 -30.27 4.59
CA ARG A 603 1.18 -30.44 4.18
C ARG A 603 1.50 -29.78 2.85
N PHE A 604 0.54 -29.77 1.90
CA PHE A 604 0.75 -29.16 0.59
C PHE A 604 0.93 -27.65 0.73
N ILE A 605 0.00 -26.98 1.41
CA ILE A 605 0.08 -25.53 1.64
C ILE A 605 1.35 -25.19 2.41
N LYS A 606 1.68 -25.94 3.47
CA LYS A 606 2.94 -25.74 4.22
C LYS A 606 4.18 -25.90 3.33
N SER A 607 4.18 -26.84 2.39
CA SER A 607 5.28 -27.03 1.44
C SER A 607 5.42 -25.84 0.49
N VAL A 608 4.31 -25.35 -0.07
CA VAL A 608 4.28 -24.19 -0.97
C VAL A 608 4.80 -22.94 -0.27
N VAL A 609 4.27 -22.59 0.91
CA VAL A 609 4.71 -21.36 1.61
C VAL A 609 6.14 -21.44 2.14
N ASN A 610 6.69 -22.64 2.32
CA ASN A 610 8.09 -22.83 2.71
C ASN A 610 9.01 -23.06 1.51
N PHE A 611 8.52 -22.89 0.29
CA PHE A 611 9.32 -23.07 -0.92
C PHE A 611 10.53 -22.12 -0.92
N PRO A 612 11.75 -22.59 -1.25
CA PRO A 612 12.96 -21.79 -1.09
C PRO A 612 12.99 -20.47 -1.87
N LEU A 613 12.28 -20.38 -2.99
CA LEU A 613 12.17 -19.15 -3.80
C LEU A 613 11.64 -17.96 -2.99
N PHE A 614 10.74 -18.22 -2.04
CA PHE A 614 10.16 -17.14 -1.25
C PHE A 614 11.14 -16.51 -0.26
N VAL A 615 12.26 -17.16 0.07
CA VAL A 615 13.25 -16.60 0.99
C VAL A 615 13.85 -15.29 0.46
N PRO A 616 14.49 -15.25 -0.74
CA PRO A 616 14.99 -13.99 -1.28
C PRO A 616 13.85 -13.02 -1.60
N LEU A 617 12.73 -13.48 -2.14
CA LEU A 617 11.59 -12.60 -2.48
C LEU A 617 11.02 -11.90 -1.24
N GLY A 618 10.72 -12.64 -0.16
CA GLY A 618 10.19 -12.07 1.07
C GLY A 618 11.15 -11.12 1.79
N ARG A 619 12.48 -11.34 1.65
CA ARG A 619 13.51 -10.43 2.18
C ARG A 619 13.61 -9.13 1.39
N LEU A 620 13.37 -9.19 0.08
CA LEU A 620 13.35 -8.01 -0.80
C LEU A 620 12.03 -7.23 -0.76
N THR A 621 10.96 -7.82 -0.21
CA THR A 621 9.62 -7.21 -0.23
C THR A 621 9.59 -5.80 0.36
N TYR A 622 10.40 -5.49 1.38
CA TYR A 622 10.47 -4.12 1.92
C TYR A 622 10.99 -3.11 0.88
N CYS A 623 12.15 -3.39 0.27
CA CYS A 623 12.71 -2.51 -0.76
C CYS A 623 11.84 -2.47 -2.03
N ALA A 624 11.21 -3.59 -2.40
CA ALA A 624 10.24 -3.61 -3.49
C ALA A 624 9.01 -2.74 -3.17
N TYR A 625 8.52 -2.79 -1.93
CA TYR A 625 7.39 -1.99 -1.46
C TYR A 625 7.68 -0.49 -1.43
N ILE A 626 8.86 -0.03 -1.02
CA ILE A 626 9.12 1.42 -1.13
C ILE A 626 9.27 1.87 -2.59
N SER A 627 9.70 0.96 -3.47
CA SER A 627 9.98 1.26 -4.88
C SER A 627 8.76 1.18 -5.80
N HIS A 628 7.68 0.47 -5.45
CA HIS A 628 6.64 0.16 -6.45
C HIS A 628 5.84 1.36 -6.97
N VAL A 629 5.61 2.39 -6.15
CA VAL A 629 4.88 3.59 -6.59
C VAL A 629 5.66 4.39 -7.63
N PHE A 630 6.99 4.33 -7.60
CA PHE A 630 7.81 4.87 -8.67
C PHE A 630 7.42 4.27 -10.03
N PHE A 631 7.32 2.94 -10.12
CA PHE A 631 6.93 2.26 -11.35
C PHE A 631 5.45 2.39 -11.69
N LEU A 632 4.56 2.44 -10.70
CA LEU A 632 3.14 2.77 -10.92
C LEU A 632 3.02 4.12 -11.64
N LYS A 633 3.68 5.17 -11.13
CA LYS A 633 3.63 6.49 -11.77
C LYS A 633 4.19 6.43 -13.20
N ASN A 634 5.34 5.80 -13.41
CA ASN A 634 5.93 5.62 -14.74
C ASN A 634 4.97 4.93 -15.73
N PHE A 635 4.33 3.83 -15.34
CA PHE A 635 3.50 3.05 -16.25
C PHE A 635 2.09 3.61 -16.48
N PHE A 636 1.57 4.45 -15.57
CA PHE A 636 0.22 5.00 -15.66
C PHE A 636 0.19 6.46 -16.12
N TYR A 637 1.12 7.30 -15.65
CA TYR A 637 1.19 8.71 -16.04
C TYR A 637 2.15 8.98 -17.20
N GLY A 638 3.08 8.05 -17.49
CA GLY A 638 4.00 8.13 -18.63
C GLY A 638 3.38 7.70 -19.97
N THR A 639 2.05 7.59 -20.06
CA THR A 639 1.37 7.28 -21.33
C THR A 639 1.07 8.57 -22.09
N ARG A 640 1.13 8.49 -23.42
CA ARG A 640 0.82 9.61 -24.33
C ARG A 640 -0.61 9.60 -24.87
N ASP A 641 -1.31 8.48 -24.67
CA ASP A 641 -2.71 8.29 -25.06
C ASP A 641 -3.55 7.85 -23.84
N ILE A 642 -4.86 8.02 -23.95
CA ILE A 642 -5.86 7.58 -22.97
C ILE A 642 -5.89 6.05 -22.96
N ALA A 643 -5.78 5.45 -21.78
CA ALA A 643 -5.80 4.00 -21.66
C ALA A 643 -7.21 3.41 -21.85
N TYR A 644 -7.28 2.13 -22.21
CA TYR A 644 -8.51 1.35 -22.14
C TYR A 644 -8.45 0.42 -20.93
N PHE A 645 -9.42 0.53 -20.03
CA PHE A 645 -9.54 -0.34 -18.87
C PHE A 645 -9.97 -1.74 -19.30
N SER A 646 -9.20 -2.75 -18.90
CA SER A 646 -9.61 -4.15 -19.00
C SER A 646 -8.84 -4.95 -17.96
N HIS A 647 -9.39 -6.09 -17.55
CA HIS A 647 -8.67 -6.98 -16.62
C HIS A 647 -7.31 -7.42 -17.18
N VAL A 648 -7.20 -7.64 -18.49
CA VAL A 648 -5.92 -8.01 -19.13
C VAL A 648 -4.91 -6.88 -19.02
N SER A 649 -5.29 -5.65 -19.41
CA SER A 649 -4.44 -4.46 -19.27
C SER A 649 -3.99 -4.27 -17.82
N MET A 650 -4.92 -4.45 -16.87
CA MET A 650 -4.64 -4.38 -15.44
C MET A 650 -3.60 -5.41 -14.98
N TYR A 651 -3.79 -6.69 -15.29
CA TYR A 651 -2.86 -7.74 -14.87
C TYR A 651 -1.48 -7.60 -15.54
N THR A 652 -1.42 -7.16 -16.80
CA THR A 652 -0.14 -6.88 -17.46
C THR A 652 0.63 -5.76 -16.75
N LYS A 653 -0.05 -4.68 -16.35
CA LYS A 653 0.56 -3.60 -15.55
C LYS A 653 1.00 -4.10 -14.17
N VAL A 654 0.18 -4.90 -13.49
CA VAL A 654 0.52 -5.51 -12.18
C VAL A 654 1.82 -6.32 -12.27
N ILE A 655 1.94 -7.21 -13.26
CA ILE A 655 3.15 -8.04 -13.45
C ILE A 655 4.36 -7.14 -13.72
N SER A 656 4.20 -6.14 -14.58
CA SER A 656 5.28 -5.19 -14.93
C SER A 656 5.77 -4.43 -13.69
N VAL A 657 4.85 -3.93 -12.86
CA VAL A 657 5.18 -3.23 -11.61
C VAL A 657 5.88 -4.17 -10.65
N ILE A 658 5.38 -5.40 -10.44
CA ILE A 658 6.01 -6.36 -9.52
C ILE A 658 7.45 -6.64 -9.94
N VAL A 659 7.67 -6.99 -11.21
CA VAL A 659 9.01 -7.32 -11.71
C VAL A 659 9.96 -6.13 -11.58
N ALA A 660 9.56 -4.95 -12.03
CA ALA A 660 10.39 -3.75 -11.96
C ALA A 660 10.70 -3.35 -10.49
N SER A 661 9.71 -3.45 -9.61
CA SER A 661 9.86 -3.16 -8.18
C SER A 661 10.83 -4.11 -7.49
N TYR A 662 10.82 -5.40 -7.83
CA TYR A 662 11.79 -6.35 -7.29
C TYR A 662 13.21 -6.13 -7.84
N ILE A 663 13.36 -5.67 -9.08
CA ILE A 663 14.66 -5.32 -9.65
C ILE A 663 15.25 -4.11 -8.90
N LEU A 664 14.53 -3.00 -8.82
CA LEU A 664 15.00 -1.82 -8.08
C LEU A 664 15.14 -2.11 -6.59
N GLY A 665 14.20 -2.88 -6.03
CA GLY A 665 14.24 -3.33 -4.65
C GLY A 665 15.47 -4.17 -4.33
N ALA A 666 15.92 -5.04 -5.25
CA ALA A 666 17.17 -5.79 -5.11
C ALA A 666 18.39 -4.87 -5.09
N ILE A 667 18.43 -3.87 -5.99
CA ILE A 667 19.52 -2.88 -6.04
C ILE A 667 19.61 -2.11 -4.72
N VAL A 668 18.48 -1.58 -4.24
CA VAL A 668 18.43 -0.81 -2.99
C VAL A 668 18.73 -1.68 -1.77
N ALA A 669 18.24 -2.92 -1.73
CA ALA A 669 18.52 -3.82 -0.61
C ALA A 669 20.01 -4.18 -0.51
N LEU A 670 20.65 -4.46 -1.64
CA LEU A 670 22.05 -4.91 -1.69
C LEU A 670 23.04 -3.76 -1.49
N THR A 671 22.69 -2.53 -1.89
CA THR A 671 23.57 -1.36 -1.79
C THR A 671 23.35 -0.52 -0.52
N LEU A 672 22.15 -0.59 0.08
CA LEU A 672 21.79 0.21 1.25
C LEU A 672 21.25 -0.61 2.43
N GLU A 673 20.12 -1.31 2.29
CA GLU A 673 19.43 -1.93 3.45
C GLU A 673 20.33 -2.95 4.18
N PHE A 674 20.87 -3.94 3.45
CA PHE A 674 21.67 -5.01 4.05
C PHE A 674 23.05 -4.52 4.52
N PRO A 675 23.79 -3.70 3.74
CA PRO A 675 25.03 -3.10 4.22
C PRO A 675 24.86 -2.30 5.51
N ILE A 676 23.84 -1.45 5.59
CA ILE A 676 23.64 -0.59 6.76
C ILE A 676 23.15 -1.43 7.95
N SER A 677 22.28 -2.41 7.73
CA SER A 677 21.88 -3.36 8.78
C SER A 677 23.08 -4.13 9.34
N ALA A 678 24.02 -4.53 8.48
CA ALA A 678 25.24 -5.20 8.91
C ALA A 678 26.18 -4.25 9.66
N LEU A 679 26.41 -3.05 9.12
CA LEU A 679 27.21 -2.01 9.75
C LEU A 679 26.68 -1.68 11.15
N GLN A 680 25.36 -1.49 11.26
CA GLN A 680 24.65 -1.26 12.52
C GLN A 680 24.88 -2.40 13.51
N LYS A 681 24.70 -3.67 13.08
CA LYS A 681 24.98 -4.85 13.92
C LYS A 681 26.43 -4.82 14.41
N HIS A 682 27.38 -4.53 13.53
CA HIS A 682 28.80 -4.52 13.88
C HIS A 682 29.19 -3.36 14.77
N LEU A 683 28.60 -2.17 14.66
CA LEU A 683 28.94 -0.98 15.45
C LEU A 683 28.24 -0.97 16.82
N LEU A 684 26.97 -1.36 16.86
CA LEU A 684 26.13 -1.16 18.03
C LEU A 684 25.98 -2.40 18.93
N SER A 685 26.42 -3.60 18.51
CA SER A 685 26.32 -4.84 19.32
C SER A 685 26.83 -4.68 20.77
N LYS A 686 27.94 -3.96 20.96
CA LYS A 686 28.49 -3.68 22.30
C LYS A 686 27.57 -2.85 23.19
N GLN A 687 26.75 -1.95 22.64
CA GLN A 687 25.87 -1.10 23.45
C GLN A 687 24.67 -1.87 23.98
N LEU A 688 24.07 -2.76 23.16
CA LEU A 688 23.08 -3.71 23.63
C LEU A 688 23.68 -4.62 24.70
N GLU A 689 24.79 -5.30 24.41
CA GLU A 689 25.45 -6.19 25.38
C GLU A 689 25.79 -5.49 26.71
N LYS A 690 26.25 -4.22 26.67
CA LYS A 690 26.56 -3.44 27.88
C LYS A 690 25.34 -3.18 28.75
N HIS A 691 24.16 -2.97 28.16
CA HIS A 691 22.90 -2.76 28.90
C HIS A 691 22.14 -4.07 29.19
N SER A 692 22.53 -5.17 28.54
CA SER A 692 21.98 -6.52 28.69
C SER A 692 22.73 -7.41 29.68
N LYS A 693 23.88 -6.97 30.23
CA LYS A 693 24.71 -7.83 31.09
C LYS A 693 23.90 -8.34 32.31
N PRO A 694 23.92 -9.66 32.58
CA PRO A 694 23.47 -10.16 33.87
C PRO A 694 24.35 -9.58 34.98
N GLU A 695 23.75 -9.19 36.12
CA GLU A 695 24.53 -8.98 37.35
C GLU A 695 25.30 -10.27 37.68
N PRO A 696 26.57 -10.19 38.12
CA PRO A 696 27.28 -11.35 38.63
C PRO A 696 26.50 -11.96 39.81
N PRO A 697 26.61 -13.28 40.05
CA PRO A 697 25.95 -13.92 41.18
C PRO A 697 26.37 -13.19 42.47
N ARG A 698 25.41 -12.84 43.32
CA ARG A 698 25.74 -12.47 44.70
C ARG A 698 26.37 -13.71 45.35
N GLU A 699 27.63 -13.63 45.73
CA GLU A 699 28.24 -14.60 46.64
C GLU A 699 27.40 -14.61 47.92
N ASN A 700 26.73 -15.72 48.18
CA ASN A 700 26.12 -15.98 49.47
C ASN A 700 27.26 -16.28 50.46
N ASN A 701 27.77 -15.24 51.12
CA ASN A 701 28.66 -15.36 52.28
C ASN A 701 27.88 -15.79 53.54
N ASN A 702 27.17 -16.92 53.45
CA ASN A 702 26.67 -17.63 54.62
C ASN A 702 27.45 -18.93 54.77
N ILE A 703 28.73 -18.79 55.15
CA ILE A 703 29.49 -19.87 55.78
C ILE A 703 29.13 -19.79 57.27
N SER A 704 28.21 -20.66 57.69
CA SER A 704 28.02 -20.96 59.11
C SER A 704 29.26 -21.70 59.63
N PRO A 705 29.85 -21.31 60.77
CA PRO A 705 30.97 -22.04 61.35
C PRO A 705 30.48 -23.39 61.91
N PRO A 706 31.34 -24.44 61.91
CA PRO A 706 31.01 -25.72 62.51
C PRO A 706 31.00 -25.58 64.04
N SER A 707 29.86 -25.90 64.66
CA SER A 707 29.76 -26.08 66.11
C SER A 707 30.36 -27.43 66.51
N ALA A 708 31.32 -27.38 67.43
CA ALA A 708 31.77 -28.49 68.26
C ALA A 708 30.68 -28.95 69.24
#